data_AF-A0A2D7T8Q3-F1
#
_entry.id   AF-A0A2D7T8Q3-F1
#
_cell.length_a   1.000
_cell.length_b   1.000
_cell.length_c   1.000
_cell.angle_alpha   90.00
_cell.angle_beta   90.00
_cell.angle_gamma   90.00
#
_symmetry.space_group_name_H-M   'P 1'
#
loop_
_entity.id
_entity.type
_entity.pdbx_description
1 polymer ?
#
loop_
_entity_poly.entity_id
_entity_poly.type
_entity_poly.pdbx_seq_one_letter_code
_entity_poly.pdbx_strand_id
1 'polypeptide(L)'
;MYMQWWIYALTFLSIYCVIIMVLSWRFPEKHMSWETINLEKLEFPSEFMWGVATASHQIEGNNKNNWSEFESSKKLELSGMACDHWNRWKSDFDLIENLGVGHYRFSIEWSRIQPKEDEWNEESLEQYSLMVEDLISRNIEPMITLHHFSHPIWFQEKGGFEVESNIAYWITFCEKVFTKLGQRVKWWCTINEPTVFTAMGYVLGEFPPGARSFKKTRAVSRNMMIAHAQCYRALKKMKGGDQANIGLVKNINIFDPYRRWNLLHWIQSKILDEMFNKCWLRGLKTGKFRAPSSLFSTKIPGLKGSSDFIGVNYYTHLLATPFMPTTVEIDPLIRPWEERTDFRYPMYAEGLRRSFEMVKGLNLPIIVTENGVADDDDDMRPEHIRRHLWITSKAIKDGFDIRGFYHWSLMDNFEWAEGYKQRFGLYHVDFESQERTLKKSGKLYSKVIGENTIPQVVILAGGLGTRLGKITEETPKSLIEVNGKPMLSHILDWAQSQGCRKALILTGHLGNMFDDFKHRGIALTFHQEAEPLGTGGALWNAKEMLEEEFILLWGDDYHPIKYSPIVSHHRQNQSLLTMTVTESHDSMNLHHQDGKVVAYNKKEQESNFNGYEAGTSVIKKSLIDTYGKEGKWSWEETIYPKLSGEIVAYIDNTKFWDMGTPDRLSKLEKFFENGRV
;
A
#
# COMPACT_ATOMS: atom_id res chain seq x y z
N MET A 1 58.61 28.24 -33.68
CA MET A 1 57.43 27.35 -33.81
C MET A 1 56.80 27.10 -32.43
N TYR A 2 56.38 28.16 -31.72
CA TYR A 2 56.00 28.11 -30.29
C TYR A 2 54.62 28.71 -30.00
N MET A 3 53.72 28.77 -30.98
CA MET A 3 52.49 29.53 -30.85
C MET A 3 51.34 28.79 -31.54
N GLN A 4 50.71 27.86 -30.82
CA GLN A 4 49.39 27.29 -31.16
C GLN A 4 48.88 26.27 -30.11
N TRP A 5 49.75 25.69 -29.26
CA TRP A 5 49.32 24.72 -28.24
C TRP A 5 48.26 25.28 -27.27
N TRP A 6 48.33 26.58 -26.96
CA TRP A 6 47.34 27.26 -26.10
C TRP A 6 45.98 27.43 -26.80
N ILE A 7 45.93 27.57 -28.12
CA ILE A 7 44.67 27.61 -28.89
C ILE A 7 44.00 26.24 -28.84
N TYR A 8 44.75 25.16 -29.03
CA TYR A 8 44.24 23.80 -28.88
C TYR A 8 43.78 23.51 -27.45
N ALA A 9 44.55 23.95 -26.44
CA ALA A 9 44.18 23.80 -25.04
C ALA A 9 42.90 24.58 -24.68
N LEU A 10 42.76 25.83 -25.13
CA LEU A 10 41.55 26.62 -24.96
C LEU A 10 40.35 26.00 -25.69
N THR A 11 40.53 25.54 -26.93
CA THR A 11 39.47 24.87 -27.71
C THR A 11 39.00 23.60 -27.00
N PHE A 12 39.93 22.78 -26.52
CA PHE A 12 39.62 21.58 -25.76
C PHE A 12 38.88 21.91 -24.45
N LEU A 13 39.33 22.93 -23.72
CA LEU A 13 38.66 23.41 -22.51
C LEU A 13 37.24 23.91 -22.80
N SER A 14 37.04 24.67 -23.88
CA SER A 14 35.71 25.12 -24.30
C SER A 14 34.79 23.97 -24.65
N ILE A 15 35.26 22.99 -25.43
CA ILE A 15 34.49 21.77 -25.76
C ILE A 15 34.15 21.01 -24.48
N TYR A 16 35.11 20.84 -23.57
CA TYR A 16 34.91 20.18 -22.28
C TYR A 16 33.83 20.90 -21.44
N CYS A 17 33.92 22.23 -21.31
CA CYS A 17 32.93 23.04 -20.61
C CYS A 17 31.53 22.91 -21.23
N VAL A 18 31.43 22.94 -22.56
CA VAL A 18 30.14 22.73 -23.26
C VAL A 18 29.58 21.34 -22.98
N ILE A 19 30.40 20.28 -23.04
CA ILE A 19 29.97 18.91 -22.71
C ILE A 19 29.45 18.84 -21.27
N ILE A 20 30.20 19.35 -20.29
CA ILE A 20 29.80 19.35 -18.89
C ILE A 20 28.51 20.16 -18.66
N MET A 21 28.37 21.31 -19.32
CA MET A 21 27.18 22.15 -19.24
C MET A 21 25.95 21.42 -19.80
N VAL A 22 26.08 20.80 -20.99
CA VAL A 22 25.01 20.00 -21.61
C VAL A 22 24.63 18.80 -20.75
N LEU A 23 25.61 18.06 -20.21
CA LEU A 23 25.35 16.92 -19.31
C LEU A 23 24.63 17.37 -18.04
N SER A 24 25.08 18.47 -17.44
CA SER A 24 24.50 18.99 -16.21
C SER A 24 23.08 19.53 -16.42
N TRP A 25 22.83 20.18 -17.55
CA TRP A 25 21.51 20.68 -17.93
C TRP A 25 20.54 19.55 -18.26
N ARG A 26 20.99 18.51 -18.98
CA ARG A 26 20.14 17.39 -19.38
C ARG A 26 19.85 16.40 -18.25
N PHE A 27 20.75 16.28 -17.28
CA PHE A 27 20.61 15.39 -16.13
C PHE A 27 20.81 16.18 -14.83
N PRO A 28 19.86 17.08 -14.49
CA PRO A 28 19.94 17.84 -13.25
C PRO A 28 19.85 16.90 -12.05
N GLU A 29 20.63 17.19 -11.02
CA GLU A 29 20.51 16.57 -9.71
C GLU A 29 19.67 17.52 -8.85
N LYS A 30 18.37 17.24 -8.78
CA LYS A 30 17.42 18.09 -8.07
C LYS A 30 17.62 17.91 -6.57
N HIS A 31 17.67 19.03 -5.86
CA HIS A 31 17.63 19.13 -4.41
C HIS A 31 16.57 20.17 -4.08
N MET A 32 15.50 19.75 -3.43
CA MET A 32 14.35 20.56 -3.09
C MET A 32 14.58 21.25 -1.75
N SER A 33 14.13 22.50 -1.65
CA SER A 33 14.14 23.23 -0.38
C SER A 33 12.96 22.77 0.47
N TRP A 34 13.12 21.62 1.14
CA TRP A 34 12.06 20.96 1.93
C TRP A 34 11.39 21.88 2.95
N GLU A 35 12.15 22.79 3.57
CA GLU A 35 11.67 23.85 4.48
C GLU A 35 10.59 24.77 3.89
N THR A 36 10.53 24.89 2.57
CA THR A 36 9.59 25.78 1.86
C THR A 36 8.34 25.06 1.36
N ILE A 37 8.28 23.74 1.54
CA ILE A 37 7.24 22.88 0.97
C ILE A 37 6.28 22.45 2.07
N ASN A 38 4.98 22.66 1.84
CA ASN A 38 3.97 22.08 2.70
C ASN A 38 3.83 20.57 2.40
N LEU A 39 4.43 19.74 3.26
CA LEU A 39 4.40 18.28 3.16
C LEU A 39 3.08 17.65 3.65
N GLU A 40 2.16 18.42 4.23
CA GLU A 40 0.88 17.93 4.76
C GLU A 40 -0.19 17.84 3.68
N LYS A 41 -0.04 18.59 2.60
CA LYS A 41 -0.99 18.56 1.49
C LYS A 41 -0.72 17.36 0.59
N LEU A 42 -1.32 16.24 0.95
CA LEU A 42 -1.28 14.98 0.21
C LEU A 42 -2.63 14.72 -0.45
N GLU A 43 -2.58 14.28 -1.71
CA GLU A 43 -3.74 13.87 -2.50
C GLU A 43 -3.42 12.51 -3.13
N PHE A 44 -4.20 11.48 -2.77
CA PHE A 44 -4.08 10.12 -3.30
C PHE A 44 -5.43 9.63 -3.86
N PRO A 45 -5.41 8.71 -4.85
CA PRO A 45 -6.63 8.04 -5.31
C PRO A 45 -7.32 7.27 -4.17
N SER A 46 -8.65 7.15 -4.21
CA SER A 46 -9.42 6.39 -3.20
C SER A 46 -9.05 4.90 -3.15
N GLU A 47 -8.64 4.32 -4.28
CA GLU A 47 -8.20 2.93 -4.40
C GLU A 47 -6.68 2.75 -4.20
N PHE A 48 -5.98 3.77 -3.68
CA PHE A 48 -4.53 3.69 -3.49
C PHE A 48 -4.16 2.62 -2.46
N MET A 49 -3.22 1.75 -2.81
CA MET A 49 -2.79 0.63 -1.97
C MET A 49 -1.82 1.12 -0.91
N TRP A 50 -2.34 1.42 0.28
CA TRP A 50 -1.55 1.68 1.47
C TRP A 50 -1.11 0.37 2.10
N GLY A 51 0.20 0.15 2.22
CA GLY A 51 0.73 -1.09 2.75
C GLY A 51 2.02 -0.97 3.55
N VAL A 52 2.43 -2.11 4.07
CA VAL A 52 3.72 -2.38 4.73
C VAL A 52 4.30 -3.68 4.18
N ALA A 53 5.63 -3.81 4.23
CA ALA A 53 6.34 -4.96 3.68
C ALA A 53 7.31 -5.61 4.68
N THR A 54 7.54 -6.92 4.51
CA THR A 54 8.52 -7.75 5.25
C THR A 54 9.08 -8.87 4.35
N ALA A 55 10.10 -9.58 4.85
CA ALA A 55 10.65 -10.78 4.21
C ALA A 55 10.78 -11.93 5.23
N SER A 56 10.50 -13.16 4.78
CA SER A 56 10.44 -14.38 5.58
C SER A 56 11.70 -14.61 6.41
N HIS A 57 12.88 -14.58 5.78
CA HIS A 57 14.16 -14.78 6.48
C HIS A 57 14.41 -13.73 7.56
N GLN A 58 13.93 -12.51 7.35
CA GLN A 58 14.20 -11.37 8.23
C GLN A 58 13.31 -11.34 9.47
N ILE A 59 12.11 -11.94 9.44
CA ILE A 59 11.13 -11.84 10.54
C ILE A 59 10.68 -13.17 11.14
N GLU A 60 10.65 -14.28 10.37
CA GLU A 60 9.96 -15.50 10.80
C GLU A 60 10.67 -16.24 11.94
N GLY A 61 12.00 -16.28 11.88
CA GLY A 61 12.82 -16.96 12.89
C GLY A 61 13.01 -18.45 12.66
N ASN A 62 14.21 -18.95 12.95
CA ASN A 62 14.61 -20.36 12.86
C ASN A 62 14.54 -20.95 11.45
N ASN A 63 14.76 -20.12 10.43
CA ASN A 63 14.89 -20.57 9.05
C ASN A 63 16.18 -21.36 8.82
N LYS A 64 16.10 -22.38 7.96
CA LYS A 64 17.25 -23.19 7.50
C LYS A 64 17.36 -23.11 5.99
N ASN A 65 18.18 -22.21 5.49
CA ASN A 65 18.35 -21.88 4.07
C ASN A 65 19.80 -21.45 3.78
N ASN A 66 20.07 -21.08 2.52
CA ASN A 66 21.36 -20.54 2.08
C ASN A 66 21.87 -19.37 2.93
N TRP A 67 20.99 -18.53 3.47
CA TRP A 67 21.37 -17.42 4.34
C TRP A 67 21.83 -17.89 5.72
N SER A 68 21.03 -18.71 6.40
CA SER A 68 21.41 -19.26 7.71
C SER A 68 22.73 -20.04 7.68
N GLU A 69 23.01 -20.73 6.57
CA GLU A 69 24.30 -21.42 6.36
C GLU A 69 25.43 -20.42 6.12
N PHE A 70 25.18 -19.40 5.30
CA PHE A 70 26.17 -18.36 5.02
C PHE A 70 26.55 -17.58 6.27
N GLU A 71 25.58 -17.13 7.06
CA GLU A 71 25.75 -16.46 8.35
C GLU A 71 26.70 -17.26 9.26
N SER A 72 26.39 -18.54 9.46
CA SER A 72 27.20 -19.46 10.26
C SER A 72 28.62 -19.65 9.69
N SER A 73 28.72 -19.90 8.37
CA SER A 73 30.02 -20.14 7.71
C SER A 73 30.96 -18.93 7.74
N LYS A 74 30.39 -17.72 7.70
CA LYS A 74 31.12 -16.45 7.73
C LYS A 74 31.29 -15.89 9.13
N LYS A 75 30.68 -16.52 10.14
CA LYS A 75 30.64 -16.03 11.54
C LYS A 75 30.02 -14.64 11.64
N LEU A 76 28.98 -14.39 10.85
CA LEU A 76 28.16 -13.19 10.96
C LEU A 76 27.16 -13.35 12.11
N GLU A 77 26.50 -12.25 12.48
CA GLU A 77 25.33 -12.32 13.37
C GLU A 77 24.27 -13.23 12.73
N LEU A 78 23.74 -14.17 13.53
CA LEU A 78 22.77 -15.15 13.05
C LEU A 78 21.36 -14.56 13.09
N SER A 79 20.57 -14.81 12.06
CA SER A 79 19.13 -14.52 12.07
C SER A 79 18.43 -15.19 13.26
N GLY A 80 18.76 -16.44 13.60
CA GLY A 80 18.26 -17.06 14.83
C GLY A 80 16.74 -16.93 14.98
N MET A 81 16.23 -16.39 16.09
CA MET A 81 14.80 -16.18 16.31
C MET A 81 14.17 -15.04 15.49
N ALA A 82 14.95 -14.10 14.96
CA ALA A 82 14.40 -12.91 14.31
C ALA A 82 13.34 -12.21 15.17
N CYS A 83 12.20 -11.88 14.56
CA CYS A 83 11.04 -11.35 15.25
C CYS A 83 10.11 -12.47 15.76
N ASP A 84 10.48 -13.75 15.61
CA ASP A 84 9.64 -14.90 15.98
C ASP A 84 8.25 -14.85 15.32
N HIS A 85 8.15 -14.21 14.13
CA HIS A 85 6.87 -14.00 13.44
C HIS A 85 6.19 -15.34 13.09
N TRP A 86 6.96 -16.41 12.86
CA TRP A 86 6.39 -17.73 12.60
C TRP A 86 5.45 -18.20 13.72
N ASN A 87 5.74 -17.84 14.97
CA ASN A 87 4.91 -18.22 16.11
C ASN A 87 3.95 -17.10 16.55
N ARG A 88 4.14 -15.87 16.04
CA ARG A 88 3.45 -14.65 16.49
C ARG A 88 2.65 -13.92 15.42
N TRP A 89 2.49 -14.53 14.25
CA TRP A 89 1.89 -13.88 13.09
C TRP A 89 0.49 -13.30 13.36
N LYS A 90 -0.32 -13.93 14.24
CA LYS A 90 -1.64 -13.42 14.62
C LYS A 90 -1.57 -12.06 15.29
N SER A 91 -0.71 -11.92 16.31
CA SER A 91 -0.49 -10.64 16.98
C SER A 91 0.20 -9.63 16.07
N ASP A 92 1.05 -10.08 15.17
CA ASP A 92 1.70 -9.19 14.20
C ASP A 92 0.69 -8.67 13.15
N PHE A 93 -0.36 -9.42 12.83
CA PHE A 93 -1.46 -8.94 11.98
C PHE A 93 -2.36 -7.93 12.68
N ASP A 94 -2.51 -8.02 14.01
CA ASP A 94 -3.14 -6.94 14.80
C ASP A 94 -2.38 -5.63 14.64
N LEU A 95 -1.04 -5.67 14.53
CA LEU A 95 -0.23 -4.45 14.28
C LEU A 95 -0.55 -3.82 12.91
N ILE A 96 -0.71 -4.65 11.88
CA ILE A 96 -1.04 -4.20 10.51
C ILE A 96 -2.43 -3.55 10.50
N GLU A 97 -3.40 -4.19 11.15
CA GLU A 97 -4.76 -3.66 11.29
C GLU A 97 -4.78 -2.34 12.06
N ASN A 98 -4.02 -2.25 13.16
CA ASN A 98 -3.89 -1.05 13.99
C ASN A 98 -3.21 0.13 13.27
N LEU A 99 -2.29 -0.13 12.33
CA LEU A 99 -1.77 0.91 11.45
C LEU A 99 -2.83 1.46 10.49
N GLY A 100 -3.89 0.70 10.23
CA GLY A 100 -4.95 1.06 9.31
C GLY A 100 -4.61 0.84 7.83
N VAL A 101 -3.54 0.12 7.51
CA VAL A 101 -3.22 -0.23 6.11
C VAL A 101 -4.21 -1.24 5.52
N GLY A 102 -4.34 -1.25 4.20
CA GLY A 102 -5.21 -2.20 3.48
C GLY A 102 -4.44 -3.34 2.82
N HIS A 103 -3.11 -3.30 2.83
CA HIS A 103 -2.27 -4.25 2.12
C HIS A 103 -1.06 -4.68 2.94
N TYR A 104 -0.67 -5.95 2.80
CA TYR A 104 0.54 -6.50 3.40
C TYR A 104 1.34 -7.29 2.37
N ARG A 105 2.60 -6.89 2.17
CA ARG A 105 3.54 -7.63 1.31
C ARG A 105 4.47 -8.48 2.18
N PHE A 106 4.52 -9.77 1.93
CA PHE A 106 5.42 -10.70 2.60
C PHE A 106 5.99 -11.73 1.63
N SER A 107 7.09 -12.39 1.98
CA SER A 107 7.63 -13.50 1.18
C SER A 107 7.33 -14.86 1.80
N ILE A 108 7.32 -15.88 0.94
CA ILE A 108 7.17 -17.27 1.35
C ILE A 108 8.57 -17.90 1.45
N GLU A 109 8.91 -18.53 2.57
CA GLU A 109 10.19 -19.21 2.74
C GLU A 109 10.18 -20.57 2.03
N TRP A 110 10.89 -20.64 0.90
CA TRP A 110 10.98 -21.87 0.12
C TRP A 110 11.57 -23.03 0.94
N SER A 111 12.58 -22.78 1.77
CA SER A 111 13.20 -23.87 2.55
C SER A 111 12.31 -24.46 3.64
N ARG A 112 11.29 -23.73 4.12
CA ARG A 112 10.28 -24.30 5.00
C ARG A 112 9.39 -25.29 4.26
N ILE A 113 8.95 -24.91 3.06
CA ILE A 113 8.00 -25.70 2.26
C ILE A 113 8.70 -26.89 1.57
N GLN A 114 9.97 -26.74 1.19
CA GLN A 114 10.74 -27.79 0.52
C GLN A 114 12.15 -27.90 1.14
N PRO A 115 12.27 -28.45 2.36
CA PRO A 115 13.54 -28.51 3.09
C PRO A 115 14.60 -29.41 2.42
N LYS A 116 14.17 -30.41 1.63
CA LYS A 116 15.02 -31.25 0.78
C LYS A 116 14.38 -31.38 -0.61
N GLU A 117 15.19 -31.72 -1.62
CA GLU A 117 14.73 -31.82 -3.03
C GLU A 117 13.45 -32.65 -3.17
N ASP A 118 13.41 -33.84 -2.54
CA ASP A 118 12.28 -34.79 -2.65
C ASP A 118 11.28 -34.69 -1.49
N GLU A 119 11.40 -33.70 -0.59
CA GLU A 119 10.60 -33.58 0.63
C GLU A 119 9.81 -32.27 0.64
N TRP A 120 8.47 -32.37 0.77
CA TRP A 120 7.57 -31.23 0.92
C TRP A 120 6.98 -31.20 2.32
N ASN A 121 7.03 -30.04 2.96
CA ASN A 121 6.37 -29.79 4.23
C ASN A 121 5.01 -29.12 3.98
N GLU A 122 3.96 -29.93 3.92
CA GLU A 122 2.59 -29.45 3.71
C GLU A 122 2.06 -28.63 4.91
N GLU A 123 2.54 -28.90 6.13
CA GLU A 123 2.14 -28.15 7.33
C GLU A 123 2.61 -26.68 7.25
N SER A 124 3.84 -26.45 6.79
CA SER A 124 4.35 -25.09 6.57
C SER A 124 3.55 -24.36 5.49
N LEU A 125 3.19 -25.04 4.40
CA LEU A 125 2.34 -24.45 3.36
C LEU A 125 0.91 -24.20 3.86
N GLU A 126 0.38 -25.06 4.72
CA GLU A 126 -0.91 -24.86 5.38
C GLU A 126 -0.88 -23.64 6.30
N GLN A 127 0.20 -23.45 7.07
CA GLN A 127 0.33 -22.28 7.93
C GLN A 127 0.31 -20.97 7.12
N TYR A 128 1.02 -20.90 5.98
CA TYR A 128 0.89 -19.74 5.09
C TYR A 128 -0.52 -19.57 4.51
N SER A 129 -1.24 -20.67 4.25
CA SER A 129 -2.66 -20.62 3.86
C SER A 129 -3.52 -19.98 4.94
N LEU A 130 -3.32 -20.37 6.21
CA LEU A 130 -4.02 -19.78 7.36
C LEU A 130 -3.67 -18.30 7.54
N MET A 131 -2.41 -17.91 7.35
CA MET A 131 -2.00 -16.50 7.36
C MET A 131 -2.74 -15.69 6.28
N VAL A 132 -2.84 -16.22 5.05
CA VAL A 132 -3.58 -15.57 3.97
C VAL A 132 -5.07 -15.45 4.28
N GLU A 133 -5.68 -16.47 4.87
CA GLU A 133 -7.09 -16.44 5.28
C GLU A 133 -7.36 -15.38 6.34
N ASP A 134 -6.49 -15.27 7.34
CA ASP A 134 -6.62 -14.30 8.42
C ASP A 134 -6.42 -12.85 7.93
N LEU A 135 -5.46 -12.61 7.04
CA LEU A 135 -5.31 -11.29 6.40
C LEU A 135 -6.58 -10.89 5.63
N ILE A 136 -7.12 -11.80 4.82
CA ILE A 136 -8.33 -11.53 4.03
C ILE A 136 -9.54 -11.32 4.95
N SER A 137 -9.66 -12.07 6.05
CA SER A 137 -10.77 -11.90 7.00
C SER A 137 -10.73 -10.54 7.70
N ARG A 138 -9.53 -9.97 7.88
CA ARG A 138 -9.28 -8.60 8.36
C ARG A 138 -9.37 -7.52 7.28
N ASN A 139 -9.78 -7.88 6.06
CA ASN A 139 -9.81 -6.98 4.90
C ASN A 139 -8.44 -6.37 4.56
N ILE A 140 -7.37 -7.15 4.76
CA ILE A 140 -5.99 -6.83 4.38
C ILE A 140 -5.62 -7.69 3.17
N GLU A 141 -5.36 -7.04 2.04
CA GLU A 141 -5.02 -7.72 0.79
C GLU A 141 -3.54 -8.18 0.78
N PRO A 142 -3.27 -9.49 0.69
CA PRO A 142 -1.92 -10.02 0.66
C PRO A 142 -1.23 -9.81 -0.70
N MET A 143 0.06 -9.46 -0.67
CA MET A 143 0.96 -9.45 -1.82
C MET A 143 2.14 -10.40 -1.56
N ILE A 144 2.15 -11.54 -2.26
CA ILE A 144 3.13 -12.60 -2.00
C ILE A 144 4.38 -12.43 -2.85
N THR A 145 5.55 -12.47 -2.23
CA THR A 145 6.86 -12.55 -2.90
C THR A 145 7.38 -13.99 -2.89
N LEU A 146 7.61 -14.56 -4.07
CA LEU A 146 8.01 -15.98 -4.25
C LEU A 146 9.52 -16.21 -4.08
N HIS A 147 10.35 -15.18 -4.22
CA HIS A 147 11.77 -15.26 -3.95
C HIS A 147 12.29 -13.94 -3.38
N HIS A 148 12.73 -13.97 -2.12
CA HIS A 148 13.31 -12.83 -1.42
C HIS A 148 14.69 -13.23 -0.85
N PHE A 149 15.64 -13.48 -1.75
CA PHE A 149 17.05 -13.83 -1.51
C PHE A 149 17.33 -15.16 -0.80
N SER A 150 16.37 -15.72 -0.07
CA SER A 150 16.48 -17.03 0.56
C SER A 150 15.96 -18.15 -0.33
N HIS A 151 16.66 -19.28 -0.31
CA HIS A 151 16.29 -20.53 -0.97
C HIS A 151 16.90 -21.74 -0.25
N PRO A 152 16.38 -22.96 -0.47
CA PRO A 152 16.86 -24.15 0.24
C PRO A 152 18.34 -24.45 0.00
N ILE A 153 19.00 -25.03 1.01
CA ILE A 153 20.42 -25.41 0.95
C ILE A 153 20.69 -26.38 -0.20
N TRP A 154 19.85 -27.42 -0.37
CA TRP A 154 20.00 -28.39 -1.45
C TRP A 154 19.97 -27.75 -2.85
N PHE A 155 19.16 -26.69 -3.03
CA PHE A 155 19.11 -25.94 -4.29
C PHE A 155 20.41 -25.16 -4.50
N GLN A 156 20.94 -24.54 -3.44
CA GLN A 156 22.24 -23.86 -3.46
C GLN A 156 23.40 -24.82 -3.78
N GLU A 157 23.40 -26.02 -3.20
CA GLU A 157 24.42 -27.07 -3.43
C GLU A 157 24.41 -27.58 -4.89
N LYS A 158 23.24 -27.62 -5.53
CA LYS A 158 23.11 -27.92 -6.97
C LYS A 158 23.55 -26.77 -7.89
N GLY A 159 24.04 -25.67 -7.31
CA GLY A 159 24.46 -24.47 -8.04
C GLY A 159 23.38 -23.39 -8.17
N GLY A 160 22.21 -23.57 -7.55
CA GLY A 160 21.13 -22.59 -7.50
C GLY A 160 20.81 -21.95 -8.85
N PHE A 161 20.68 -20.63 -8.86
CA PHE A 161 20.45 -19.86 -10.10
C PHE A 161 21.69 -19.73 -11.01
N GLU A 162 22.87 -20.26 -10.64
CA GLU A 162 24.01 -20.31 -11.57
C GLU A 162 23.74 -21.29 -12.73
N VAL A 163 22.95 -22.32 -12.49
CA VAL A 163 22.63 -23.40 -13.44
C VAL A 163 21.23 -23.19 -14.00
N GLU A 164 21.11 -22.98 -15.32
CA GLU A 164 19.83 -22.65 -15.96
C GLU A 164 18.77 -23.76 -15.81
N SER A 165 19.17 -25.03 -15.87
CA SER A 165 18.23 -26.17 -15.70
C SER A 165 17.62 -26.23 -14.31
N ASN A 166 18.27 -25.65 -13.29
CA ASN A 166 17.75 -25.66 -11.93
C ASN A 166 16.54 -24.73 -11.77
N ILE A 167 16.30 -23.79 -12.69
CA ILE A 167 15.13 -22.91 -12.67
C ILE A 167 13.84 -23.73 -12.55
N ALA A 168 13.78 -24.92 -13.18
CA ALA A 168 12.63 -25.80 -13.11
C ALA A 168 12.22 -26.15 -11.66
N TYR A 169 13.17 -26.34 -10.75
CA TYR A 169 12.87 -26.61 -9.34
C TYR A 169 12.13 -25.44 -8.67
N TRP A 170 12.59 -24.21 -8.92
CA TRP A 170 11.94 -23.02 -8.39
C TRP A 170 10.55 -22.81 -9.01
N ILE A 171 10.38 -23.12 -10.31
CA ILE A 171 9.06 -23.08 -10.95
C ILE A 171 8.10 -24.08 -10.30
N THR A 172 8.52 -25.33 -10.04
CA THR A 172 7.71 -26.32 -9.33
C THR A 172 7.27 -25.81 -7.95
N PHE A 173 8.18 -25.17 -7.20
CA PHE A 173 7.83 -24.51 -5.94
C PHE A 173 6.79 -23.41 -6.12
N CYS A 174 6.99 -22.51 -7.09
CA CYS A 174 6.05 -21.43 -7.39
C CYS A 174 4.66 -21.97 -7.75
N GLU A 175 4.59 -23.00 -8.59
CA GLU A 175 3.33 -23.66 -8.99
C GLU A 175 2.64 -24.32 -7.79
N LYS A 176 3.39 -24.94 -6.86
CA LYS A 176 2.81 -25.53 -5.65
C LYS A 176 2.19 -24.47 -4.74
N VAL A 177 2.91 -23.38 -4.46
CA VAL A 177 2.41 -22.26 -3.67
C VAL A 177 1.18 -21.62 -4.33
N PHE A 178 1.25 -21.39 -5.63
CA PHE A 178 0.14 -20.80 -6.40
C PHE A 178 -1.08 -21.71 -6.45
N THR A 179 -0.90 -23.04 -6.51
CA THR A 179 -2.02 -24.00 -6.44
C THR A 179 -2.79 -23.85 -5.13
N LYS A 180 -2.11 -23.62 -4.01
CA LYS A 180 -2.73 -23.48 -2.68
C LYS A 180 -3.37 -22.10 -2.47
N LEU A 181 -2.74 -21.03 -2.96
CA LEU A 181 -3.10 -19.66 -2.58
C LEU A 181 -3.66 -18.79 -3.73
N GLY A 182 -3.42 -19.19 -5.00
CA GLY A 182 -3.72 -18.42 -6.22
C GLY A 182 -5.18 -18.04 -6.43
N GLN A 183 -6.14 -18.77 -5.85
CA GLN A 183 -7.56 -18.41 -5.93
C GLN A 183 -7.96 -17.26 -4.99
N ARG A 184 -7.14 -16.96 -3.98
CA ARG A 184 -7.43 -15.97 -2.93
C ARG A 184 -6.52 -14.76 -3.02
N VAL A 185 -5.26 -14.97 -3.40
CA VAL A 185 -4.25 -13.92 -3.48
C VAL A 185 -4.22 -13.31 -4.88
N LYS A 186 -4.42 -12.00 -4.96
CA LYS A 186 -4.44 -11.25 -6.23
C LYS A 186 -3.07 -10.75 -6.65
N TRP A 187 -2.14 -10.50 -5.72
CA TRP A 187 -0.88 -9.81 -6.01
C TRP A 187 0.32 -10.71 -5.78
N TRP A 188 1.16 -10.84 -6.80
CA TRP A 188 2.29 -11.76 -6.82
C TRP A 188 3.56 -11.08 -7.32
N CYS A 189 4.59 -11.11 -6.50
CA CYS A 189 5.94 -10.69 -6.83
C CYS A 189 6.77 -11.95 -7.10
N THR A 190 7.22 -12.13 -8.33
CA THR A 190 8.07 -13.29 -8.68
C THR A 190 9.39 -13.26 -7.92
N ILE A 191 10.18 -12.21 -8.11
CA ILE A 191 11.52 -12.06 -7.53
C ILE A 191 11.64 -10.65 -6.95
N ASN A 192 12.11 -10.56 -5.70
CA ASN A 192 12.60 -9.32 -5.13
C ASN A 192 14.00 -8.99 -5.64
N GLU A 193 14.19 -7.76 -6.10
CA GLU A 193 15.48 -7.12 -6.35
C GLU A 193 16.55 -8.03 -6.98
N PRO A 194 16.33 -8.55 -8.21
CA PRO A 194 17.27 -9.48 -8.82
C PRO A 194 18.68 -8.88 -9.00
N THR A 195 18.78 -7.55 -9.06
CA THR A 195 20.06 -6.84 -9.12
C THR A 195 20.78 -6.83 -7.78
N VAL A 196 20.09 -6.66 -6.64
CA VAL A 196 20.72 -6.74 -5.32
C VAL A 196 21.22 -8.15 -5.09
N PHE A 197 20.38 -9.16 -5.32
CA PHE A 197 20.76 -10.57 -5.20
C PHE A 197 22.02 -10.89 -6.03
N THR A 198 22.08 -10.44 -7.28
CA THR A 198 23.21 -10.72 -8.16
C THR A 198 24.46 -9.90 -7.82
N ALA A 199 24.32 -8.61 -7.50
CA ALA A 199 25.45 -7.75 -7.17
C ALA A 199 26.06 -8.11 -5.81
N MET A 200 25.24 -8.24 -4.78
CA MET A 200 25.71 -8.60 -3.44
C MET A 200 26.24 -10.04 -3.39
N GLY A 201 25.59 -10.99 -4.08
CA GLY A 201 25.97 -12.40 -4.02
C GLY A 201 27.15 -12.79 -4.93
N TYR A 202 27.34 -12.10 -6.07
CA TYR A 202 28.28 -12.54 -7.11
C TYR A 202 29.28 -11.47 -7.57
N VAL A 203 29.10 -10.20 -7.19
CA VAL A 203 30.08 -9.13 -7.44
C VAL A 203 30.83 -8.78 -6.16
N LEU A 204 30.10 -8.41 -5.10
CA LEU A 204 30.67 -7.99 -3.82
C LEU A 204 30.98 -9.18 -2.90
N GLY A 205 30.14 -10.22 -2.94
CA GLY A 205 30.30 -11.44 -2.15
C GLY A 205 29.83 -11.29 -0.70
N GLU A 206 28.94 -10.33 -0.43
CA GLU A 206 28.36 -10.05 0.89
C GLU A 206 27.08 -10.86 1.14
N PHE A 207 26.42 -11.34 0.09
CA PHE A 207 25.25 -12.23 0.19
C PHE A 207 25.65 -13.66 -0.21
N PRO A 208 24.89 -14.70 0.17
CA PRO A 208 25.10 -16.04 -0.35
C PRO A 208 25.12 -16.05 -1.90
N PRO A 209 26.02 -16.81 -2.54
CA PRO A 209 27.03 -17.71 -1.97
C PRO A 209 28.37 -17.05 -1.62
N GLY A 210 28.47 -15.72 -1.61
CA GLY A 210 29.69 -14.97 -1.35
C GLY A 210 30.71 -15.01 -2.49
N ALA A 211 30.22 -15.12 -3.72
CA ALA A 211 31.06 -15.22 -4.90
C ALA A 211 31.53 -13.84 -5.38
N ARG A 212 32.72 -13.80 -6.00
CA ARG A 212 33.29 -12.61 -6.66
C ARG A 212 33.66 -12.94 -8.10
N SER A 213 32.66 -13.05 -8.97
CA SER A 213 32.84 -13.47 -10.36
C SER A 213 31.85 -12.83 -11.33
N PHE A 214 32.37 -12.02 -12.27
CA PHE A 214 31.57 -11.45 -13.36
C PHE A 214 30.99 -12.50 -14.32
N LYS A 215 31.64 -13.66 -14.46
CA LYS A 215 31.10 -14.78 -15.27
C LYS A 215 29.84 -15.33 -14.61
N LYS A 216 29.89 -15.63 -13.30
CA LYS A 216 28.73 -16.09 -12.53
C LYS A 216 27.65 -15.01 -12.46
N THR A 217 28.03 -13.76 -12.21
CA THR A 217 27.09 -12.61 -12.22
C THR A 217 26.29 -12.54 -13.51
N ARG A 218 26.94 -12.68 -14.67
CA ARG A 218 26.25 -12.69 -15.98
C ARG A 218 25.29 -13.87 -16.13
N ALA A 219 25.71 -15.07 -15.73
CA ALA A 219 24.90 -16.27 -15.79
C ALA A 219 23.65 -16.15 -14.90
N VAL A 220 23.85 -15.83 -13.62
CA VAL A 220 22.76 -15.68 -12.64
C VAL A 220 21.82 -14.54 -13.05
N SER A 221 22.34 -13.38 -13.47
CA SER A 221 21.48 -12.28 -13.91
C SER A 221 20.57 -12.69 -15.08
N ARG A 222 21.11 -13.44 -16.06
CA ARG A 222 20.30 -13.96 -17.16
C ARG A 222 19.29 -15.00 -16.66
N ASN A 223 19.70 -15.90 -15.79
CA ASN A 223 18.85 -16.97 -15.26
C ASN A 223 17.72 -16.43 -14.39
N MET A 224 17.94 -15.38 -13.59
CA MET A 224 16.89 -14.68 -12.84
C MET A 224 15.81 -14.10 -13.78
N MET A 225 16.21 -13.54 -14.93
CA MET A 225 15.27 -13.03 -15.93
C MET A 225 14.52 -14.15 -16.67
N ILE A 226 15.17 -15.30 -16.89
CA ILE A 226 14.51 -16.51 -17.41
C ILE A 226 13.50 -17.04 -16.39
N ALA A 227 13.90 -17.14 -15.12
CA ALA A 227 13.07 -17.60 -14.02
C ALA A 227 11.83 -16.73 -13.87
N HIS A 228 11.97 -15.40 -13.82
CA HIS A 228 10.84 -14.47 -13.82
C HIS A 228 9.88 -14.72 -15.00
N ALA A 229 10.41 -14.82 -16.22
CA ALA A 229 9.60 -15.04 -17.42
C ALA A 229 8.87 -16.39 -17.38
N GLN A 230 9.54 -17.47 -16.99
CA GLN A 230 8.94 -18.80 -16.89
C GLN A 230 7.87 -18.85 -15.79
N CYS A 231 8.15 -18.27 -14.62
CA CYS A 231 7.22 -18.19 -13.49
C CYS A 231 5.95 -17.45 -13.89
N TYR A 232 6.06 -16.24 -14.44
CA TYR A 232 4.91 -15.49 -14.92
C TYR A 232 4.05 -16.31 -15.89
N ARG A 233 4.67 -16.96 -16.88
CA ARG A 233 3.94 -17.73 -17.90
C ARG A 233 3.33 -19.02 -17.37
N ALA A 234 3.96 -19.65 -16.39
CA ALA A 234 3.44 -20.85 -15.73
C ALA A 234 2.20 -20.48 -14.90
N LEU A 235 2.34 -19.51 -13.99
CA LEU A 235 1.27 -19.10 -13.08
C LEU A 235 0.06 -18.52 -13.82
N LYS A 236 0.28 -17.74 -14.89
CA LYS A 236 -0.82 -17.22 -15.73
C LYS A 236 -1.67 -18.31 -16.41
N LYS A 237 -1.13 -19.51 -16.61
CA LYS A 237 -1.86 -20.64 -17.22
C LYS A 237 -2.63 -21.48 -16.21
N MET A 238 -2.33 -21.32 -14.92
CA MET A 238 -2.96 -22.08 -13.84
C MET A 238 -4.32 -21.49 -13.48
N LYS A 239 -5.12 -22.27 -12.74
CA LYS A 239 -6.40 -21.81 -12.19
C LYS A 239 -6.17 -20.60 -11.28
N GLY A 240 -6.85 -19.48 -11.54
CA GLY A 240 -6.67 -18.20 -10.84
C GLY A 240 -5.61 -17.28 -11.47
N GLY A 241 -4.86 -17.75 -12.49
CA GLY A 241 -3.86 -16.96 -13.19
C GLY A 241 -4.43 -15.77 -13.98
N ASP A 242 -5.69 -15.84 -14.38
CA ASP A 242 -6.46 -14.77 -15.02
C ASP A 242 -6.72 -13.58 -14.08
N GLN A 243 -6.89 -13.85 -12.79
CA GLN A 243 -7.15 -12.84 -11.75
C GLN A 243 -5.88 -12.35 -11.05
N ALA A 244 -4.80 -13.14 -11.11
CA ALA A 244 -3.53 -12.81 -10.48
C ALA A 244 -2.78 -11.70 -11.22
N ASN A 245 -2.44 -10.61 -10.55
CA ASN A 245 -1.50 -9.60 -11.00
C ASN A 245 -0.08 -10.02 -10.61
N ILE A 246 0.76 -10.30 -11.61
CA ILE A 246 2.11 -10.86 -11.40
C ILE A 246 3.16 -9.87 -11.88
N GLY A 247 4.11 -9.52 -11.02
CA GLY A 247 5.14 -8.52 -11.29
C GLY A 247 6.57 -8.95 -10.93
N LEU A 248 7.54 -8.23 -11.48
CA LEU A 248 8.91 -8.18 -10.96
C LEU A 248 9.03 -7.01 -9.98
N VAL A 249 9.76 -7.20 -8.88
CA VAL A 249 10.11 -6.11 -7.96
C VAL A 249 11.55 -5.70 -8.21
N LYS A 250 11.76 -4.43 -8.52
CA LYS A 250 13.07 -3.91 -8.92
C LYS A 250 13.49 -2.75 -8.01
N ASN A 251 14.62 -2.94 -7.33
CA ASN A 251 15.37 -1.83 -6.74
C ASN A 251 15.81 -0.85 -7.83
N ILE A 252 15.54 0.43 -7.67
CA ILE A 252 16.05 1.46 -8.57
C ILE A 252 17.11 2.28 -7.84
N ASN A 253 18.36 2.06 -8.21
CA ASN A 253 19.48 2.82 -7.66
C ASN A 253 19.74 4.03 -8.55
N ILE A 254 19.67 5.22 -7.98
CA ILE A 254 19.99 6.44 -8.72
C ILE A 254 21.51 6.67 -8.64
N PHE A 255 22.20 6.75 -9.78
CA PHE A 255 23.64 7.02 -9.81
C PHE A 255 23.92 8.43 -10.32
N ASP A 256 24.50 9.26 -9.46
CA ASP A 256 24.92 10.62 -9.79
C ASP A 256 26.45 10.72 -9.84
N PRO A 257 27.04 11.52 -10.73
CA PRO A 257 28.50 11.69 -10.76
C PRO A 257 28.96 12.41 -9.48
N TYR A 258 29.93 11.87 -8.76
CA TYR A 258 30.42 12.52 -7.53
C TYR A 258 30.98 13.93 -7.81
N ARG A 259 31.72 14.12 -8.91
CA ARG A 259 32.15 15.45 -9.36
C ARG A 259 31.51 15.74 -10.70
N ARG A 260 30.50 16.61 -10.70
CA ARG A 260 29.71 16.94 -11.90
C ARG A 260 30.54 17.62 -13.00
N TRP A 261 31.66 18.24 -12.65
CA TRP A 261 32.62 18.80 -13.60
C TRP A 261 33.60 17.77 -14.16
N ASN A 262 33.60 16.51 -13.70
CA ASN A 262 34.52 15.45 -14.13
C ASN A 262 33.82 14.44 -15.05
N LEU A 263 34.27 14.35 -16.31
CA LEU A 263 33.67 13.46 -17.31
C LEU A 263 33.80 11.95 -16.96
N LEU A 264 34.86 11.52 -16.27
CA LEU A 264 35.01 10.13 -15.85
C LEU A 264 33.95 9.70 -14.84
N HIS A 265 33.51 10.63 -13.97
CA HIS A 265 32.47 10.36 -12.98
C HIS A 265 31.10 10.24 -13.67
N TRP A 266 30.87 11.03 -14.74
CA TRP A 266 29.70 10.88 -15.60
C TRP A 266 29.69 9.54 -16.34
N ILE A 267 30.82 9.14 -16.92
CA ILE A 267 30.95 7.85 -17.60
C ILE A 267 30.64 6.72 -16.61
N GLN A 268 31.24 6.76 -15.42
CA GLN A 268 31.00 5.77 -14.38
C GLN A 268 29.52 5.71 -13.97
N SER A 269 28.87 6.86 -13.72
CA SER A 269 27.46 6.87 -13.31
C SER A 269 26.56 6.25 -14.38
N LYS A 270 26.83 6.50 -15.67
CA LYS A 270 26.09 5.88 -16.78
C LYS A 270 26.36 4.39 -16.93
N ILE A 271 27.58 3.92 -16.66
CA ILE A 271 27.90 2.49 -16.64
C ILE A 271 27.13 1.79 -15.53
N LEU A 272 27.16 2.33 -14.31
CA LEU A 272 26.44 1.77 -13.16
C LEU A 272 24.93 1.78 -13.40
N ASP A 273 24.36 2.89 -13.86
CA ASP A 273 22.93 2.99 -14.19
C ASP A 273 22.52 1.97 -15.28
N GLU A 274 23.39 1.71 -16.25
CA GLU A 274 23.16 0.66 -17.25
C GLU A 274 23.18 -0.74 -16.63
N MET A 275 24.16 -1.04 -15.78
CA MET A 275 24.34 -2.36 -15.15
C MET A 275 23.27 -2.70 -14.11
N PHE A 276 22.86 -1.71 -13.32
CA PHE A 276 21.96 -1.90 -12.19
C PHE A 276 20.49 -1.69 -12.55
N ASN A 277 20.18 -0.83 -13.52
CA ASN A 277 18.78 -0.49 -13.83
C ASN A 277 18.42 -0.80 -15.28
N LYS A 278 19.02 -0.09 -16.24
CA LYS A 278 18.50 -0.03 -17.61
C LYS A 278 18.52 -1.36 -18.33
N CYS A 279 19.52 -2.21 -18.09
CA CYS A 279 19.58 -3.50 -18.76
C CYS A 279 18.41 -4.42 -18.34
N TRP A 280 18.01 -4.40 -17.06
CA TRP A 280 16.88 -5.13 -16.50
C TRP A 280 15.55 -4.62 -17.05
N LEU A 281 15.34 -3.30 -17.00
CA LEU A 281 14.13 -2.65 -17.52
C LEU A 281 13.99 -2.84 -19.04
N ARG A 282 15.10 -2.73 -19.79
CA ARG A 282 15.12 -3.04 -21.24
C ARG A 282 14.81 -4.51 -21.50
N GLY A 283 15.30 -5.41 -20.66
CA GLY A 283 14.97 -6.83 -20.68
C GLY A 283 13.46 -7.06 -20.61
N LEU A 284 12.80 -6.54 -19.58
CA LEU A 284 11.34 -6.59 -19.44
C LEU A 284 10.60 -5.97 -20.63
N LYS A 285 11.03 -4.78 -21.08
CA LYS A 285 10.37 -4.04 -22.17
C LYS A 285 10.46 -4.75 -23.52
N THR A 286 11.61 -5.33 -23.83
CA THR A 286 11.94 -5.78 -25.20
C THR A 286 12.10 -7.29 -25.34
N GLY A 287 12.25 -8.03 -24.24
CA GLY A 287 12.64 -9.44 -24.23
C GLY A 287 14.10 -9.69 -24.58
N LYS A 288 14.89 -8.63 -24.85
CA LYS A 288 16.34 -8.72 -25.10
C LYS A 288 17.09 -8.23 -23.86
N PHE A 289 17.71 -9.15 -23.13
CA PHE A 289 18.44 -8.85 -21.92
C PHE A 289 19.94 -8.85 -22.18
N ARG A 290 20.60 -7.74 -21.83
CA ARG A 290 22.07 -7.64 -21.83
C ARG A 290 22.51 -7.73 -20.37
N ALA A 291 22.97 -8.91 -19.94
CA ALA A 291 23.41 -9.10 -18.57
C ALA A 291 24.47 -8.05 -18.16
N PRO A 292 24.54 -7.67 -16.88
CA PRO A 292 25.54 -6.71 -16.40
C PRO A 292 26.94 -7.10 -16.88
N SER A 293 27.75 -6.13 -17.34
CA SER A 293 29.08 -6.35 -17.94
C SER A 293 29.15 -7.16 -19.26
N SER A 294 28.01 -7.58 -19.84
CA SER A 294 27.99 -8.24 -21.16
C SER A 294 28.00 -7.23 -22.31
N LEU A 295 28.74 -7.55 -23.38
CA LEU A 295 28.71 -6.79 -24.64
C LEU A 295 27.48 -7.13 -25.50
N PHE A 296 26.96 -8.37 -25.39
CA PHE A 296 25.89 -8.88 -26.24
C PHE A 296 24.58 -9.06 -25.45
N SER A 297 23.47 -8.79 -26.13
CA SER A 297 22.13 -9.06 -25.61
C SER A 297 21.64 -10.44 -26.05
N THR A 298 20.97 -11.16 -25.14
CA THR A 298 20.33 -12.44 -25.42
C THR A 298 18.81 -12.27 -25.43
N LYS A 299 18.12 -12.87 -26.39
CA LYS A 299 16.65 -12.93 -26.39
C LYS A 299 16.23 -13.99 -25.36
N ILE A 300 15.41 -13.58 -24.40
CA ILE A 300 14.83 -14.49 -23.41
C ILE A 300 13.38 -14.79 -23.83
N PRO A 301 13.04 -16.04 -24.16
CA PRO A 301 11.67 -16.42 -24.50
C PRO A 301 10.69 -16.05 -23.38
N GLY A 302 9.53 -15.53 -23.74
CA GLY A 302 8.46 -15.21 -22.79
C GLY A 302 8.65 -13.95 -21.94
N LEU A 303 9.84 -13.32 -21.91
CA LEU A 303 10.16 -12.18 -21.05
C LEU A 303 9.46 -10.87 -21.44
N LYS A 304 9.29 -10.62 -22.74
CA LYS A 304 8.56 -9.42 -23.18
C LYS A 304 7.09 -9.54 -22.72
N GLY A 305 6.61 -8.57 -21.94
CA GLY A 305 5.24 -8.57 -21.41
C GLY A 305 4.99 -9.70 -20.42
N SER A 306 5.96 -10.01 -19.54
CA SER A 306 5.82 -10.95 -18.43
C SER A 306 5.60 -10.26 -17.07
N SER A 307 4.92 -9.12 -17.07
CA SER A 307 4.69 -8.34 -15.85
C SER A 307 3.41 -7.54 -16.03
N ASP A 308 2.50 -7.59 -15.06
CA ASP A 308 1.24 -6.84 -15.05
C ASP A 308 1.39 -5.50 -14.31
N PHE A 309 2.39 -5.41 -13.43
CA PHE A 309 2.84 -4.19 -12.76
C PHE A 309 4.38 -4.22 -12.61
N ILE A 310 4.98 -3.10 -12.25
CA ILE A 310 6.38 -3.03 -11.80
C ILE A 310 6.43 -2.62 -10.34
N GLY A 311 7.01 -3.47 -9.49
CA GLY A 311 7.35 -3.10 -8.13
C GLY A 311 8.63 -2.26 -8.13
N VAL A 312 8.61 -1.12 -7.48
CA VAL A 312 9.76 -0.22 -7.32
C VAL A 312 10.17 -0.22 -5.86
N ASN A 313 11.40 -0.65 -5.61
CA ASN A 313 12.05 -0.44 -4.32
C ASN A 313 13.02 0.74 -4.47
N TYR A 314 12.91 1.72 -3.59
CA TYR A 314 13.75 2.91 -3.63
C TYR A 314 14.09 3.39 -2.22
N TYR A 315 15.36 3.72 -2.02
CA TYR A 315 15.88 4.19 -0.73
C TYR A 315 16.71 5.47 -0.89
N THR A 316 17.59 5.52 -1.88
CA THR A 316 18.54 6.64 -2.01
C THR A 316 19.20 6.71 -3.41
N HIS A 317 20.07 7.70 -3.61
CA HIS A 317 21.04 7.76 -4.70
C HIS A 317 22.47 7.41 -4.22
N LEU A 318 23.37 7.15 -5.17
CA LEU A 318 24.77 6.85 -4.93
C LEU A 318 25.65 7.73 -5.81
N LEU A 319 26.70 8.29 -5.19
CA LEU A 319 27.66 9.13 -5.88
C LEU A 319 28.78 8.30 -6.51
N ALA A 320 28.78 8.24 -7.84
CA ALA A 320 29.67 7.41 -8.64
C ALA A 320 31.06 8.04 -8.85
N THR A 321 32.10 7.22 -8.65
CA THR A 321 33.49 7.52 -9.00
C THR A 321 34.14 6.30 -9.68
N PRO A 322 35.19 6.45 -10.51
CA PRO A 322 35.93 5.31 -11.04
C PRO A 322 36.58 4.40 -9.98
N PHE A 323 36.67 4.86 -8.72
CA PHE A 323 37.33 4.18 -7.61
C PHE A 323 36.32 3.80 -6.52
N MET A 324 35.10 3.38 -6.91
CA MET A 324 34.10 2.93 -5.94
C MET A 324 34.65 1.77 -5.09
N PRO A 325 34.35 1.75 -3.78
CA PRO A 325 34.66 0.63 -2.91
C PRO A 325 34.12 -0.70 -3.46
N THR A 326 34.87 -1.77 -3.22
CA THR A 326 34.42 -3.15 -3.50
C THR A 326 33.88 -3.86 -2.27
N THR A 327 33.70 -3.13 -1.15
CA THR A 327 33.17 -3.62 0.12
C THR A 327 32.16 -2.61 0.68
N VAL A 328 31.17 -3.10 1.42
CA VAL A 328 30.11 -2.29 2.04
C VAL A 328 30.56 -1.60 3.34
N GLU A 329 31.71 -2.00 3.89
CA GLU A 329 32.30 -1.38 5.09
C GLU A 329 32.68 0.09 4.86
N ILE A 330 32.99 0.47 3.62
CA ILE A 330 33.36 1.85 3.28
C ILE A 330 32.10 2.67 3.08
N ASP A 331 31.98 3.71 3.90
CA ASP A 331 30.91 4.69 3.83
C ASP A 331 30.69 5.21 2.39
N PRO A 332 29.44 5.22 1.91
CA PRO A 332 29.14 5.81 0.63
C PRO A 332 29.44 7.32 0.67
N LEU A 333 29.89 7.84 -0.47
CA LEU A 333 30.06 9.27 -0.66
C LEU A 333 28.69 9.95 -0.65
N ILE A 334 28.58 11.06 0.09
CA ILE A 334 27.40 11.92 0.13
C ILE A 334 27.78 13.37 -0.23
N ARG A 335 26.79 14.20 -0.56
CA ARG A 335 26.98 15.64 -0.72
C ARG A 335 27.16 16.31 0.65
N PRO A 336 27.91 17.43 0.75
CA PRO A 336 28.06 18.16 2.02
C PRO A 336 26.76 18.70 2.63
N TRP A 337 25.69 18.82 1.84
CA TRP A 337 24.38 19.33 2.26
C TRP A 337 23.33 18.21 2.43
N GLU A 338 23.72 16.96 2.22
CA GLU A 338 22.84 15.80 2.46
C GLU A 338 22.95 15.34 3.90
N GLU A 339 21.83 14.87 4.44
CA GLU A 339 21.76 14.27 5.75
C GLU A 339 21.99 12.76 5.64
N ARG A 340 22.82 12.21 6.54
CA ARG A 340 23.24 10.81 6.53
C ARG A 340 22.36 9.99 7.47
N THR A 341 21.86 8.85 6.99
CA THR A 341 21.04 7.91 7.77
C THR A 341 21.91 6.94 8.58
N ASP A 342 21.31 6.13 9.46
CA ASP A 342 22.03 5.09 10.22
C ASP A 342 22.65 4.01 9.34
N PHE A 343 22.06 3.79 8.15
CA PHE A 343 22.61 2.94 7.11
C PHE A 343 23.70 3.64 6.27
N ARG A 344 24.09 4.85 6.68
CA ARG A 344 25.21 5.65 6.15
C ARG A 344 25.00 6.24 4.75
N TYR A 345 23.88 5.97 4.07
CA TYR A 345 23.50 6.59 2.80
C TYR A 345 22.77 7.93 3.04
N PRO A 346 22.66 8.81 2.01
CA PRO A 346 22.00 10.09 2.20
C PRO A 346 20.47 9.96 2.11
N MET A 347 19.74 10.76 2.87
CA MET A 347 18.30 10.91 2.72
C MET A 347 17.99 11.73 1.47
N TYR A 348 17.52 11.07 0.39
CA TYR A 348 17.31 11.71 -0.92
C TYR A 348 15.95 11.31 -1.52
N ALA A 349 14.90 12.08 -1.26
CA ALA A 349 13.53 11.75 -1.69
C ALA A 349 13.28 12.04 -3.18
N GLU A 350 13.99 13.00 -3.76
CA GLU A 350 13.87 13.39 -5.16
C GLU A 350 14.24 12.26 -6.12
N GLY A 351 15.07 11.32 -5.69
CA GLY A 351 15.39 10.15 -6.48
C GLY A 351 14.22 9.18 -6.65
N LEU A 352 13.21 9.20 -5.77
CA LEU A 352 11.97 8.43 -5.96
C LEU A 352 11.21 8.93 -7.20
N ARG A 353 11.17 10.23 -7.43
CA ARG A 353 10.60 10.78 -8.69
C ARG A 353 11.37 10.27 -9.91
N ARG A 354 12.70 10.25 -9.82
CA ARG A 354 13.58 9.78 -10.89
C ARG A 354 13.41 8.28 -11.13
N SER A 355 13.08 7.49 -10.11
CA SER A 355 12.80 6.07 -10.27
C SER A 355 11.50 5.84 -11.04
N PHE A 356 10.44 6.61 -10.76
CA PHE A 356 9.20 6.59 -11.55
C PHE A 356 9.44 6.95 -13.01
N GLU A 357 10.23 8.00 -13.27
CA GLU A 357 10.62 8.40 -14.63
C GLU A 357 11.39 7.30 -15.36
N MET A 358 12.23 6.56 -14.65
CA MET A 358 13.04 5.49 -15.21
C MET A 358 12.19 4.28 -15.64
N VAL A 359 11.18 3.91 -14.83
CA VAL A 359 10.31 2.77 -15.12
C VAL A 359 9.11 3.12 -16.01
N LYS A 360 8.75 4.40 -16.15
CA LYS A 360 7.62 4.89 -16.98
C LYS A 360 7.58 4.27 -18.37
N GLY A 361 8.74 4.10 -18.99
CA GLY A 361 8.86 3.54 -20.34
C GLY A 361 8.42 2.08 -20.48
N LEU A 362 8.14 1.37 -19.38
CA LEU A 362 7.53 0.03 -19.39
C LEU A 362 6.04 0.07 -19.73
N ASN A 363 5.36 1.20 -19.52
CA ASN A 363 3.90 1.33 -19.63
C ASN A 363 3.14 0.32 -18.76
N LEU A 364 3.63 0.11 -17.54
CA LEU A 364 3.00 -0.73 -16.52
C LEU A 364 2.61 0.14 -15.31
N PRO A 365 1.56 -0.23 -14.58
CA PRO A 365 1.29 0.32 -13.26
C PRO A 365 2.51 0.22 -12.34
N ILE A 366 2.78 1.27 -11.60
CA ILE A 366 3.88 1.36 -10.64
C ILE A 366 3.33 1.13 -9.24
N ILE A 367 3.99 0.27 -8.48
CA ILE A 367 3.73 0.10 -7.04
C ILE A 367 5.06 0.32 -6.33
N VAL A 368 5.13 1.24 -5.37
CA VAL A 368 6.29 1.35 -4.50
C VAL A 368 6.21 0.19 -3.51
N THR A 369 6.98 -0.87 -3.73
CA THR A 369 6.91 -2.12 -2.96
C THR A 369 7.81 -2.12 -1.75
N GLU A 370 8.80 -1.21 -1.71
CA GLU A 370 9.60 -0.86 -0.53
C GLU A 370 10.06 0.60 -0.64
N ASN A 371 9.85 1.36 0.43
CA ASN A 371 10.53 2.61 0.70
C ASN A 371 10.61 2.79 2.22
N GLY A 372 11.78 3.15 2.72
CA GLY A 372 12.04 3.23 4.14
C GLY A 372 13.42 3.80 4.44
N VAL A 373 13.74 3.90 5.71
CA VAL A 373 15.05 4.36 6.19
C VAL A 373 15.43 3.63 7.48
N ALA A 374 16.70 3.26 7.59
CA ALA A 374 17.25 2.78 8.85
C ALA A 374 17.44 3.98 9.78
N ASP A 375 16.84 3.89 10.95
CA ASP A 375 16.74 4.98 11.92
C ASP A 375 16.27 4.40 13.28
N ASP A 376 17.20 4.07 14.17
CA ASP A 376 16.85 3.42 15.44
C ASP A 376 15.98 4.32 16.33
N ASP A 377 16.37 5.58 16.50
CA ASP A 377 15.74 6.53 17.43
C ASP A 377 14.48 7.22 16.88
N ASP A 378 14.19 7.01 15.59
CA ASP A 378 12.98 7.45 14.90
C ASP A 378 12.88 8.98 14.74
N ASP A 379 14.02 9.67 14.66
CA ASP A 379 14.07 11.13 14.49
C ASP A 379 14.08 11.57 13.00
N MET A 380 14.57 10.74 12.08
CA MET A 380 14.64 11.01 10.64
C MET A 380 13.46 10.40 9.85
N ARG A 381 13.00 9.23 10.25
CA ARG A 381 11.99 8.42 9.55
C ARG A 381 10.66 9.16 9.36
N PRO A 382 10.15 9.94 10.34
CA PRO A 382 8.94 10.73 10.13
C PRO A 382 9.07 11.69 8.93
N GLU A 383 10.19 12.40 8.84
CA GLU A 383 10.45 13.35 7.75
C GLU A 383 10.72 12.62 6.42
N HIS A 384 11.45 11.50 6.47
CA HIS A 384 11.64 10.63 5.31
C HIS A 384 10.30 10.20 4.69
N ILE A 385 9.36 9.73 5.53
CA ILE A 385 8.00 9.33 5.10
C ILE A 385 7.28 10.52 4.46
N ARG A 386 7.27 11.69 5.11
CA ARG A 386 6.60 12.91 4.59
C ARG A 386 7.12 13.28 3.20
N ARG A 387 8.45 13.34 3.02
CA ARG A 387 9.07 13.71 1.74
C ARG A 387 8.74 12.72 0.62
N HIS A 388 8.84 11.42 0.88
CA HIS A 388 8.60 10.39 -0.14
C HIS A 388 7.12 10.24 -0.51
N LEU A 389 6.20 10.37 0.46
CA LEU A 389 4.77 10.39 0.18
C LEU A 389 4.38 11.65 -0.60
N TRP A 390 4.96 12.80 -0.27
CA TRP A 390 4.74 14.04 -1.04
C TRP A 390 5.22 13.90 -2.48
N ILE A 391 6.42 13.33 -2.70
CA ILE A 391 6.93 13.05 -4.05
C ILE A 391 5.99 12.12 -4.83
N THR A 392 5.47 11.09 -4.14
CA THR A 392 4.53 10.13 -4.73
C THR A 392 3.21 10.80 -5.11
N SER A 393 2.59 11.54 -4.19
CA SER A 393 1.36 12.30 -4.46
C SER A 393 1.56 13.28 -5.62
N LYS A 394 2.68 14.00 -5.65
CA LYS A 394 3.00 14.92 -6.73
C LYS A 394 3.20 14.20 -8.06
N ALA A 395 3.82 13.02 -8.07
CA ALA A 395 3.97 12.20 -9.28
C ALA A 395 2.64 11.68 -9.81
N ILE A 396 1.72 11.25 -8.93
CA ILE A 396 0.35 10.88 -9.32
C ILE A 396 -0.35 12.05 -9.99
N LYS A 397 -0.28 13.25 -9.38
CA LYS A 397 -0.85 14.48 -9.93
C LYS A 397 -0.26 14.87 -11.29
N ASP A 398 1.01 14.57 -11.50
CA ASP A 398 1.71 14.80 -12.78
C ASP A 398 1.45 13.68 -13.82
N GLY A 399 0.54 12.74 -13.54
CA GLY A 399 0.03 11.74 -14.48
C GLY A 399 0.79 10.41 -14.52
N PHE A 400 1.57 10.08 -13.48
CA PHE A 400 2.16 8.74 -13.35
C PHE A 400 1.12 7.77 -12.78
N ASP A 401 1.00 6.57 -13.39
CA ASP A 401 0.12 5.50 -12.90
C ASP A 401 0.77 4.77 -11.71
N ILE A 402 0.77 5.44 -10.55
CA ILE A 402 1.28 4.89 -9.28
C ILE A 402 0.07 4.48 -8.44
N ARG A 403 -0.01 3.19 -8.11
CA ARG A 403 -1.20 2.60 -7.48
C ARG A 403 -1.03 2.21 -6.02
N GLY A 404 0.20 2.22 -5.50
CA GLY A 404 0.44 1.80 -4.12
C GLY A 404 1.77 2.23 -3.54
N PHE A 405 1.83 2.25 -2.22
CA PHE A 405 3.01 2.54 -1.42
C PHE A 405 3.10 1.61 -0.21
N TYR A 406 4.18 0.84 -0.16
CA TYR A 406 4.50 -0.10 0.91
C TYR A 406 5.72 0.42 1.67
N HIS A 407 5.50 0.75 2.94
CA HIS A 407 6.60 1.14 3.82
C HIS A 407 7.47 -0.08 4.14
N TRP A 408 8.77 0.08 4.00
CA TRP A 408 9.76 -0.87 4.50
C TRP A 408 10.31 -0.36 5.84
N SER A 409 10.01 -0.97 6.98
CA SER A 409 9.31 -2.25 7.19
C SER A 409 8.18 -2.13 8.21
N LEU A 410 7.33 -3.16 8.31
CA LEU A 410 6.33 -3.23 9.38
C LEU A 410 6.99 -3.13 10.76
N MET A 411 8.05 -3.91 10.98
CA MET A 411 8.75 -3.99 12.26
C MET A 411 10.27 -4.07 12.05
N ASP A 412 11.03 -3.70 13.07
CA ASP A 412 12.47 -3.93 13.13
C ASP A 412 12.74 -5.42 12.91
N ASN A 413 13.78 -5.74 12.13
CA ASN A 413 14.03 -7.10 11.68
C ASN A 413 15.52 -7.34 11.43
N PHE A 414 15.87 -8.56 11.03
CA PHE A 414 17.25 -8.92 10.68
C PHE A 414 17.63 -8.35 9.31
N GLU A 415 18.51 -7.35 9.26
CA GLU A 415 18.88 -6.63 8.03
C GLU A 415 20.10 -7.29 7.34
N TRP A 416 19.92 -8.55 6.94
CA TRP A 416 20.87 -9.28 6.11
C TRP A 416 22.31 -9.29 6.68
N ALA A 417 23.28 -8.75 5.93
CA ALA A 417 24.68 -8.70 6.35
C ALA A 417 24.95 -7.73 7.51
N GLU A 418 24.03 -6.79 7.78
CA GLU A 418 24.16 -5.77 8.84
C GLU A 418 23.60 -6.24 10.19
N GLY A 419 22.92 -7.40 10.22
CA GLY A 419 22.37 -7.97 11.45
C GLY A 419 21.21 -7.17 12.03
N TYR A 420 21.11 -7.10 13.36
CA TYR A 420 20.00 -6.41 14.07
C TYR A 420 20.22 -4.93 14.33
N LYS A 421 21.39 -4.41 13.96
CA LYS A 421 21.75 -3.01 14.23
C LYS A 421 20.91 -2.02 13.43
N GLN A 422 20.56 -2.38 12.19
CA GLN A 422 19.86 -1.51 11.26
C GLN A 422 18.35 -1.71 11.41
N ARG A 423 17.65 -0.68 11.87
CA ARG A 423 16.22 -0.76 12.20
C ARG A 423 15.39 0.05 11.22
N PHE A 424 14.55 -0.62 10.45
CA PHE A 424 13.66 -0.01 9.45
C PHE A 424 12.19 0.06 9.89
N GLY A 425 11.83 -0.57 11.02
CA GLY A 425 10.43 -0.81 11.37
C GLY A 425 9.66 0.42 11.81
N LEU A 426 8.38 0.46 11.46
CA LEU A 426 7.37 1.31 12.12
C LEU A 426 7.06 0.86 13.55
N TYR A 427 7.27 -0.43 13.82
CA TYR A 427 7.29 -1.00 15.16
C TYR A 427 8.72 -1.32 15.57
N HIS A 428 9.10 -0.87 16.77
CA HIS A 428 10.27 -1.37 17.46
C HIS A 428 10.05 -2.83 17.86
N VAL A 429 11.08 -3.66 17.76
CA VAL A 429 11.10 -5.02 18.31
C VAL A 429 12.21 -5.09 19.34
N ASP A 430 11.83 -5.44 20.57
CA ASP A 430 12.77 -5.93 21.57
C ASP A 430 13.08 -7.39 21.22
N PHE A 431 14.30 -7.67 20.75
CA PHE A 431 14.67 -9.01 20.30
C PHE A 431 14.85 -10.02 21.45
N GLU A 432 14.95 -9.57 22.71
CA GLU A 432 14.99 -10.44 23.88
C GLU A 432 13.59 -10.84 24.33
N SER A 433 12.70 -9.85 24.55
CA SER A 433 11.34 -10.09 25.04
C SER A 433 10.33 -10.41 23.94
N GLN A 434 10.67 -10.08 22.69
CA GLN A 434 9.79 -10.13 21.51
C GLN A 434 8.59 -9.17 21.60
N GLU A 435 8.64 -8.15 22.45
CA GLU A 435 7.62 -7.09 22.50
C GLU A 435 7.71 -6.16 21.28
N ARG A 436 6.55 -5.72 20.76
CA ARG A 436 6.46 -4.77 19.65
C ARG A 436 5.88 -3.44 20.15
N THR A 437 6.56 -2.34 19.86
CA THR A 437 6.11 -1.00 20.26
C THR A 437 6.03 -0.05 19.07
N LEU A 438 4.86 0.58 18.88
CA LEU A 438 4.64 1.52 17.77
C LEU A 438 5.50 2.78 17.91
N LYS A 439 6.33 3.06 16.91
CA LYS A 439 7.19 4.26 16.86
C LYS A 439 6.40 5.51 16.43
N LYS A 440 7.02 6.70 16.53
CA LYS A 440 6.38 7.97 16.14
C LYS A 440 6.08 8.02 14.64
N SER A 441 7.00 7.52 13.83
CA SER A 441 6.83 7.33 12.39
C SER A 441 5.64 6.43 12.05
N GLY A 442 5.43 5.36 12.81
CA GLY A 442 4.26 4.48 12.64
C GLY A 442 2.95 5.20 12.93
N LYS A 443 2.89 6.00 14.01
CA LYS A 443 1.74 6.88 14.29
C LYS A 443 1.50 7.90 13.18
N LEU A 444 2.57 8.50 12.65
CA LEU A 444 2.48 9.44 11.54
C LEU A 444 1.97 8.76 10.25
N TYR A 445 2.49 7.58 9.92
CA TYR A 445 2.07 6.83 8.74
C TYR A 445 0.59 6.45 8.84
N SER A 446 0.16 5.93 10.00
CA SER A 446 -1.25 5.62 10.28
C SER A 446 -2.15 6.86 10.14
N LYS A 447 -1.72 8.01 10.68
CA LYS A 447 -2.45 9.28 10.53
C LYS A 447 -2.60 9.67 9.06
N VAL A 448 -1.52 9.64 8.28
CA VAL A 448 -1.55 9.99 6.85
C VAL A 448 -2.50 9.06 6.08
N ILE A 449 -2.51 7.76 6.39
CA ILE A 449 -3.45 6.81 5.78
C ILE A 449 -4.89 7.21 6.10
N GLY A 450 -5.23 7.43 7.38
CA GLY A 450 -6.57 7.85 7.78
C GLY A 450 -7.05 9.12 7.08
N GLU A 451 -6.16 10.10 6.92
CA GLU A 451 -6.41 11.34 6.18
C GLU A 451 -6.55 11.17 4.66
N ASN A 452 -6.21 10.01 4.11
CA ASN A 452 -6.25 9.71 2.67
C ASN A 452 -7.11 8.48 2.32
N THR A 453 -7.82 7.91 3.29
CA THR A 453 -8.81 6.84 3.08
C THR A 453 -10.23 7.32 3.38
N ILE A 454 -11.22 6.59 2.85
CA ILE A 454 -12.62 6.78 3.23
C ILE A 454 -12.79 6.35 4.70
N PRO A 455 -13.42 7.18 5.55
CA PRO A 455 -13.68 6.84 6.95
C PRO A 455 -14.58 5.61 7.12
N GLN A 456 -14.64 5.07 8.34
CA GLN A 456 -15.68 4.10 8.72
C GLN A 456 -17.07 4.59 8.32
N VAL A 457 -17.88 3.68 7.78
CA VAL A 457 -19.30 3.90 7.54
C VAL A 457 -20.09 3.38 8.74
N VAL A 458 -20.92 4.22 9.34
CA VAL A 458 -21.79 3.87 10.46
C VAL A 458 -23.23 3.85 9.96
N ILE A 459 -23.91 2.70 10.06
CA ILE A 459 -25.24 2.49 9.51
C ILE A 459 -26.24 2.28 10.65
N LEU A 460 -27.24 3.15 10.73
CA LEU A 460 -28.37 3.01 11.64
C LEU A 460 -29.37 1.99 11.08
N ALA A 461 -29.41 0.79 11.65
CA ALA A 461 -30.21 -0.35 11.18
C ALA A 461 -31.27 -0.84 12.20
N GLY A 462 -31.47 -0.14 13.31
CA GLY A 462 -32.37 -0.56 14.41
C GLY A 462 -33.83 -0.14 14.31
N GLY A 463 -34.27 0.46 13.20
CA GLY A 463 -35.61 1.06 13.08
C GLY A 463 -36.77 0.05 13.04
N LEU A 464 -37.89 0.39 13.70
CA LEU A 464 -39.09 -0.47 13.85
C LEU A 464 -39.91 -0.71 12.57
N GLY A 465 -39.64 -0.02 11.46
CA GLY A 465 -40.30 -0.38 10.21
C GLY A 465 -41.75 0.05 10.00
N THR A 466 -42.45 0.54 11.03
CA THR A 466 -43.93 0.61 11.16
C THR A 466 -44.75 1.04 9.93
N ARG A 467 -44.21 1.88 9.04
CA ARG A 467 -44.87 2.36 7.80
C ARG A 467 -44.90 1.34 6.66
N LEU A 468 -44.13 0.26 6.73
CA LEU A 468 -44.10 -0.85 5.76
C LEU A 468 -45.05 -2.00 6.14
N GLY A 469 -45.76 -1.87 7.26
CA GLY A 469 -46.77 -2.83 7.71
C GLY A 469 -46.16 -4.20 8.03
N LYS A 470 -46.84 -5.27 7.58
CA LYS A 470 -46.50 -6.66 7.91
C LYS A 470 -45.09 -7.09 7.50
N ILE A 471 -44.52 -6.51 6.45
CA ILE A 471 -43.17 -6.87 5.97
C ILE A 471 -42.13 -6.67 7.08
N THR A 472 -42.28 -5.59 7.86
CA THR A 472 -41.35 -5.26 8.94
C THR A 472 -41.67 -5.89 10.28
N GLU A 473 -42.74 -6.69 10.38
CA GLU A 473 -43.02 -7.49 11.59
C GLU A 473 -42.08 -8.69 11.71
N GLU A 474 -41.60 -9.20 10.56
CA GLU A 474 -40.77 -10.41 10.49
C GLU A 474 -39.37 -10.15 9.94
N THR A 475 -39.08 -8.95 9.40
CA THR A 475 -37.79 -8.64 8.78
C THR A 475 -37.36 -7.20 9.09
N PRO A 476 -36.13 -6.97 9.62
CA PRO A 476 -35.59 -5.63 9.77
C PRO A 476 -35.59 -4.89 8.44
N LYS A 477 -35.88 -3.59 8.45
CA LYS A 477 -35.85 -2.75 7.24
C LYS A 477 -34.59 -3.00 6.42
N SER A 478 -33.42 -2.89 7.01
CA SER A 478 -32.14 -3.04 6.31
C SER A 478 -31.92 -4.43 5.67
N LEU A 479 -32.70 -5.44 6.06
CA LEU A 479 -32.65 -6.78 5.46
C LEU A 479 -33.77 -7.07 4.46
N ILE A 480 -34.70 -6.11 4.23
CA ILE A 480 -35.69 -6.24 3.16
C ILE A 480 -34.96 -6.37 1.83
N GLU A 481 -35.35 -7.38 1.05
CA GLU A 481 -34.80 -7.59 -0.28
C GLU A 481 -35.33 -6.55 -1.26
N VAL A 482 -34.40 -5.94 -1.99
CA VAL A 482 -34.68 -5.05 -3.10
C VAL A 482 -33.93 -5.61 -4.30
N ASN A 483 -34.67 -6.01 -5.34
CA ASN A 483 -34.09 -6.67 -6.52
C ASN A 483 -33.21 -7.90 -6.16
N GLY A 484 -33.73 -8.77 -5.28
CA GLY A 484 -33.10 -10.03 -4.89
C GLY A 484 -31.87 -9.91 -3.98
N LYS A 485 -31.64 -8.75 -3.37
CA LYS A 485 -30.52 -8.48 -2.47
C LYS A 485 -30.96 -7.60 -1.29
N PRO A 486 -30.51 -7.87 -0.05
CA PRO A 486 -30.86 -7.04 1.10
C PRO A 486 -30.45 -5.59 0.90
N MET A 487 -31.30 -4.64 1.34
CA MET A 487 -31.02 -3.20 1.27
C MET A 487 -29.64 -2.82 1.82
N LEU A 488 -29.28 -3.35 2.99
CA LEU A 488 -27.97 -3.15 3.62
C LEU A 488 -26.82 -3.53 2.68
N SER A 489 -27.00 -4.58 1.89
CA SER A 489 -25.96 -5.03 0.98
C SER A 489 -25.77 -4.08 -0.21
N HIS A 490 -26.81 -3.39 -0.68
CA HIS A 490 -26.67 -2.34 -1.70
C HIS A 490 -25.90 -1.13 -1.17
N ILE A 491 -26.17 -0.73 0.09
CA ILE A 491 -25.44 0.35 0.77
C ILE A 491 -23.95 -0.02 0.92
N LEU A 492 -23.67 -1.24 1.37
CA LEU A 492 -22.30 -1.72 1.58
C LEU A 492 -21.54 -1.91 0.27
N ASP A 493 -22.18 -2.41 -0.80
CA ASP A 493 -21.57 -2.47 -2.13
C ASP A 493 -21.16 -1.08 -2.63
N TRP A 494 -22.05 -0.09 -2.46
CA TRP A 494 -21.73 1.28 -2.84
C TRP A 494 -20.56 1.81 -2.01
N ALA A 495 -20.61 1.67 -0.69
CA ALA A 495 -19.51 2.09 0.18
C ALA A 495 -18.17 1.43 -0.19
N GLN A 496 -18.18 0.13 -0.46
CA GLN A 496 -17.00 -0.63 -0.89
C GLN A 496 -16.44 -0.07 -2.19
N SER A 497 -17.31 0.21 -3.17
CA SER A 497 -16.89 0.78 -4.46
C SER A 497 -16.22 2.15 -4.33
N GLN A 498 -16.49 2.88 -3.24
CA GLN A 498 -15.86 4.17 -2.96
C GLN A 498 -14.53 4.03 -2.20
N GLY A 499 -14.13 2.82 -1.81
CA GLY A 499 -12.92 2.54 -1.03
C GLY A 499 -13.13 2.44 0.49
N CYS A 500 -14.40 2.34 0.95
CA CYS A 500 -14.68 2.07 2.35
C CYS A 500 -14.29 0.63 2.71
N ARG A 501 -13.61 0.45 3.84
CA ARG A 501 -13.12 -0.86 4.29
C ARG A 501 -13.75 -1.35 5.59
N LYS A 502 -14.39 -0.48 6.35
CA LYS A 502 -14.98 -0.79 7.66
C LYS A 502 -16.38 -0.23 7.75
N ALA A 503 -17.31 -1.00 8.28
CA ALA A 503 -18.63 -0.52 8.63
C ALA A 503 -19.08 -1.00 10.01
N LEU A 504 -19.66 -0.08 10.77
CA LEU A 504 -20.32 -0.35 12.03
C LEU A 504 -21.84 -0.31 11.83
N ILE A 505 -22.50 -1.44 12.08
CA ILE A 505 -23.93 -1.59 11.91
C ILE A 505 -24.60 -1.54 13.28
N LEU A 506 -25.43 -0.52 13.50
CA LEU A 506 -26.14 -0.31 14.75
C LEU A 506 -27.51 -0.96 14.66
N THR A 507 -27.67 -2.13 15.25
CA THR A 507 -28.89 -2.94 15.17
C THR A 507 -29.75 -2.79 16.42
N GLY A 508 -31.04 -3.10 16.28
CA GLY A 508 -32.01 -2.94 17.37
C GLY A 508 -33.14 -3.94 17.20
N HIS A 509 -34.29 -3.48 16.68
CA HIS A 509 -35.42 -4.36 16.39
C HIS A 509 -35.01 -5.52 15.46
N LEU A 510 -35.30 -6.76 15.89
CA LEU A 510 -34.92 -8.00 15.19
C LEU A 510 -33.40 -8.11 14.92
N GLY A 511 -32.56 -7.54 15.78
CA GLY A 511 -31.10 -7.46 15.59
C GLY A 511 -30.39 -8.81 15.45
N ASN A 512 -30.94 -9.88 16.02
CA ASN A 512 -30.42 -11.25 15.88
C ASN A 512 -30.47 -11.77 14.43
N MET A 513 -31.26 -11.16 13.55
CA MET A 513 -31.28 -11.53 12.13
C MET A 513 -30.02 -11.10 11.36
N PHE A 514 -29.15 -10.31 11.98
CA PHE A 514 -27.88 -9.89 11.39
C PHE A 514 -26.70 -10.80 11.76
N ASP A 515 -26.86 -11.76 12.67
CA ASP A 515 -25.76 -12.57 13.24
C ASP A 515 -24.93 -13.31 12.16
N ASP A 516 -25.60 -13.76 11.09
CA ASP A 516 -24.96 -14.45 9.97
C ASP A 516 -24.67 -13.53 8.76
N PHE A 517 -24.97 -12.23 8.87
CA PHE A 517 -24.79 -11.30 7.77
C PHE A 517 -23.31 -11.00 7.55
N LYS A 518 -22.84 -11.20 6.31
CA LYS A 518 -21.46 -10.93 5.91
C LYS A 518 -21.44 -10.15 4.60
N HIS A 519 -20.43 -9.30 4.45
CA HIS A 519 -20.17 -8.58 3.22
C HIS A 519 -18.78 -8.89 2.70
N ARG A 520 -18.63 -8.94 1.37
CA ARG A 520 -17.36 -9.26 0.73
C ARG A 520 -16.58 -7.97 0.47
N GLY A 521 -15.68 -7.62 1.40
CA GLY A 521 -14.70 -6.53 1.22
C GLY A 521 -14.91 -5.31 2.11
N ILE A 522 -15.88 -5.36 3.03
CA ILE A 522 -15.96 -4.45 4.17
C ILE A 522 -15.93 -5.31 5.45
N ALA A 523 -15.05 -4.96 6.37
CA ALA A 523 -15.05 -5.51 7.72
C ALA A 523 -16.28 -4.96 8.47
N LEU A 524 -17.18 -5.85 8.88
CA LEU A 524 -18.42 -5.50 9.57
C LEU A 524 -18.28 -5.69 11.07
N THR A 525 -18.66 -4.67 11.82
CA THR A 525 -18.89 -4.76 13.27
C THR A 525 -20.35 -4.48 13.54
N PHE A 526 -20.97 -5.26 14.42
CA PHE A 526 -22.36 -5.08 14.82
C PHE A 526 -22.42 -4.64 16.27
N HIS A 527 -23.28 -3.67 16.56
CA HIS A 527 -23.62 -3.28 17.93
C HIS A 527 -25.14 -3.30 18.08
N GLN A 528 -25.63 -4.29 18.83
CA GLN A 528 -27.06 -4.47 19.08
C GLN A 528 -27.47 -3.75 20.36
N GLU A 529 -28.45 -2.87 20.26
CA GLU A 529 -29.06 -2.24 21.42
C GLU A 529 -29.96 -3.23 22.18
N ALA A 530 -29.94 -3.18 23.51
CA ALA A 530 -30.81 -4.02 24.35
C ALA A 530 -32.30 -3.64 24.22
N GLU A 531 -32.58 -2.35 24.01
CA GLU A 531 -33.89 -1.79 23.76
C GLU A 531 -33.79 -0.62 22.77
N PRO A 532 -34.88 -0.23 22.06
CA PRO A 532 -34.80 0.86 21.07
C PRO A 532 -34.52 2.25 21.71
N LEU A 533 -33.27 2.72 21.66
CA LEU A 533 -32.86 4.03 22.21
C LEU A 533 -32.98 5.18 21.21
N GLY A 534 -33.42 4.91 19.98
CA GLY A 534 -33.48 5.91 18.91
C GLY A 534 -32.11 6.19 18.29
N THR A 535 -32.08 6.98 17.22
CA THR A 535 -30.87 7.17 16.39
C THR A 535 -29.68 7.74 17.16
N GLY A 536 -29.92 8.67 18.10
CA GLY A 536 -28.86 9.23 18.93
C GLY A 536 -28.42 8.28 20.03
N GLY A 537 -29.37 7.59 20.66
CA GLY A 537 -29.08 6.58 21.69
C GLY A 537 -28.22 5.43 21.16
N ALA A 538 -28.49 4.97 19.93
CA ALA A 538 -27.70 3.94 19.26
C ALA A 538 -26.24 4.36 19.05
N LEU A 539 -26.02 5.59 18.57
CA LEU A 539 -24.68 6.14 18.39
C LEU A 539 -23.94 6.31 19.73
N TRP A 540 -24.63 6.75 20.77
CA TRP A 540 -24.05 6.88 22.11
C TRP A 540 -23.62 5.53 22.69
N ASN A 541 -24.46 4.51 22.55
CA ASN A 541 -24.18 3.17 23.08
C ASN A 541 -22.98 2.51 22.37
N ALA A 542 -22.79 2.84 21.09
CA ALA A 542 -21.68 2.36 20.28
C ALA A 542 -20.44 3.30 20.27
N LYS A 543 -20.38 4.33 21.13
CA LYS A 543 -19.36 5.40 21.04
C LYS A 543 -17.91 4.91 21.04
N GLU A 544 -17.62 3.81 21.75
CA GLU A 544 -16.27 3.24 21.84
C GLU A 544 -15.84 2.55 20.54
N MET A 545 -16.79 2.23 19.65
CA MET A 545 -16.57 1.60 18.35
C MET A 545 -16.51 2.61 17.19
N LEU A 546 -16.80 3.89 17.46
CA LEU A 546 -16.74 4.97 16.47
C LEU A 546 -15.31 5.43 16.27
N GLU A 547 -14.90 5.52 15.01
CA GLU A 547 -13.69 6.25 14.60
C GLU A 547 -13.86 7.77 14.82
N GLU A 548 -12.76 8.51 14.92
CA GLU A 548 -12.78 9.97 15.18
C GLU A 548 -13.58 10.76 14.13
N GLU A 549 -13.58 10.28 12.90
CA GLU A 549 -14.38 10.76 11.78
C GLU A 549 -15.08 9.55 11.15
N PHE A 550 -16.37 9.67 10.84
CA PHE A 550 -17.13 8.60 10.20
C PHE A 550 -18.24 9.16 9.29
N ILE A 551 -18.70 8.33 8.36
CA ILE A 551 -19.85 8.61 7.50
C ILE A 551 -21.09 7.97 8.12
N LEU A 552 -22.08 8.77 8.49
CA LEU A 552 -23.36 8.29 9.01
C LEU A 552 -24.37 8.09 7.88
N LEU A 553 -24.95 6.89 7.83
CA LEU A 553 -26.00 6.48 6.89
C LEU A 553 -27.18 5.85 7.63
N TRP A 554 -28.32 5.81 6.95
CA TRP A 554 -29.53 5.10 7.38
C TRP A 554 -29.66 3.78 6.63
N GLY A 555 -29.97 2.70 7.34
CA GLY A 555 -30.07 1.35 6.77
C GLY A 555 -31.27 1.14 5.84
N ASP A 556 -32.18 2.12 5.77
CA ASP A 556 -33.33 2.14 4.88
C ASP A 556 -33.23 3.14 3.72
N ASP A 557 -32.08 3.78 3.56
CA ASP A 557 -31.85 4.80 2.54
C ASP A 557 -30.70 4.40 1.60
N TYR A 558 -30.89 4.59 0.29
CA TYR A 558 -29.87 4.41 -0.73
C TYR A 558 -29.56 5.76 -1.38
N HIS A 559 -28.35 6.25 -1.13
CA HIS A 559 -27.87 7.51 -1.67
C HIS A 559 -26.52 7.32 -2.35
N PRO A 560 -26.49 7.14 -3.69
CA PRO A 560 -25.26 6.82 -4.42
C PRO A 560 -24.39 8.06 -4.68
N ILE A 561 -24.08 8.84 -3.64
CA ILE A 561 -23.14 9.96 -3.73
C ILE A 561 -21.70 9.49 -3.65
N LYS A 562 -20.78 10.31 -4.18
CA LYS A 562 -19.35 10.09 -4.01
C LYS A 562 -18.90 10.53 -2.63
N TYR A 563 -18.27 9.63 -1.87
CA TYR A 563 -17.81 9.93 -0.50
C TYR A 563 -16.56 10.79 -0.45
N SER A 564 -15.61 10.60 -1.37
CA SER A 564 -14.34 11.34 -1.36
C SER A 564 -14.53 12.88 -1.43
N PRO A 565 -15.40 13.43 -2.30
CA PRO A 565 -15.69 14.87 -2.31
C PRO A 565 -16.25 15.42 -0.99
N ILE A 566 -17.26 14.77 -0.39
CA ILE A 566 -17.86 15.26 0.86
C ILE A 566 -16.91 15.12 2.05
N VAL A 567 -16.14 14.03 2.14
CA VAL A 567 -15.09 13.87 3.16
C VAL A 567 -14.01 14.93 3.01
N SER A 568 -13.58 15.21 1.77
CA SER A 568 -12.61 16.28 1.51
C SER A 568 -13.17 17.65 1.92
N HIS A 569 -14.44 17.92 1.61
CA HIS A 569 -15.11 19.16 1.98
C HIS A 569 -15.23 19.31 3.50
N HIS A 570 -15.56 18.23 4.21
CA HIS A 570 -15.62 18.18 5.66
C HIS A 570 -14.27 18.54 6.29
N ARG A 571 -13.20 17.87 5.84
CA ARG A 571 -11.83 18.08 6.33
C ARG A 571 -11.32 19.49 6.03
N GLN A 572 -11.57 20.01 4.83
CA GLN A 572 -11.16 21.38 4.42
C GLN A 572 -11.82 22.47 5.27
N ASN A 573 -13.09 22.30 5.65
CA ASN A 573 -13.81 23.25 6.49
C ASN A 573 -13.57 23.00 8.00
N GLN A 574 -12.84 21.94 8.36
CA GLN A 574 -12.61 21.50 9.74
C GLN A 574 -13.91 21.29 10.54
N SER A 575 -15.01 20.99 9.85
CA SER A 575 -16.36 20.91 10.39
C SER A 575 -16.50 19.83 11.46
N LEU A 576 -17.48 20.00 12.36
CA LEU A 576 -17.93 18.93 13.25
C LEU A 576 -18.96 18.01 12.56
N LEU A 577 -19.80 18.59 11.70
CA LEU A 577 -20.81 17.90 10.91
C LEU A 577 -20.87 18.53 9.51
N THR A 578 -20.76 17.70 8.48
CA THR A 578 -21.05 18.06 7.10
C THR A 578 -22.22 17.23 6.61
N MET A 579 -23.31 17.89 6.26
CA MET A 579 -24.56 17.28 5.86
C MET A 579 -24.72 17.37 4.35
N THR A 580 -25.11 16.27 3.71
CA THR A 580 -25.53 16.33 2.31
C THR A 580 -26.91 16.94 2.20
N VAL A 581 -27.04 17.97 1.38
CA VAL A 581 -28.28 18.70 1.15
C VAL A 581 -28.65 18.60 -0.32
N THR A 582 -29.87 18.16 -0.60
CA THR A 582 -30.46 18.17 -1.95
C THR A 582 -31.49 19.30 -2.05
N GLU A 583 -31.47 20.00 -3.18
CA GLU A 583 -32.46 21.02 -3.55
C GLU A 583 -33.53 20.42 -4.48
N SER A 584 -33.42 19.12 -4.77
CA SER A 584 -34.24 18.39 -5.76
C SER A 584 -35.10 17.30 -5.09
N HIS A 585 -35.88 17.68 -4.08
CA HIS A 585 -36.75 16.76 -3.33
C HIS A 585 -38.20 17.28 -3.28
N ASP A 586 -39.18 16.35 -3.21
CA ASP A 586 -40.62 16.67 -3.21
C ASP A 586 -41.06 17.49 -1.97
N SER A 587 -40.24 17.50 -0.93
CA SER A 587 -40.42 18.25 0.31
C SER A 587 -39.10 18.79 0.82
N MET A 588 -39.10 19.99 1.41
CA MET A 588 -37.92 20.58 2.06
C MET A 588 -38.08 20.53 3.59
N ASN A 589 -36.99 20.21 4.31
CA ASN A 589 -36.96 20.09 5.77
C ASN A 589 -35.88 20.96 6.44
N LEU A 590 -35.17 21.75 5.64
CA LEU A 590 -34.13 22.66 6.14
C LEU A 590 -34.00 23.93 5.30
N HIS A 591 -33.40 24.95 5.90
CA HIS A 591 -32.91 26.13 5.22
C HIS A 591 -31.38 26.14 5.28
N HIS A 592 -30.73 26.27 4.12
CA HIS A 592 -29.29 26.50 4.03
C HIS A 592 -28.98 27.86 3.39
N GLN A 593 -27.94 28.50 3.90
CA GLN A 593 -27.45 29.80 3.46
C GLN A 593 -25.92 29.85 3.64
N ASP A 594 -25.21 30.43 2.68
CA ASP A 594 -23.74 30.65 2.75
C ASP A 594 -22.93 29.38 3.09
N GLY A 595 -23.34 28.24 2.52
CA GLY A 595 -22.69 26.94 2.74
C GLY A 595 -22.98 26.30 4.09
N LYS A 596 -23.98 26.78 4.84
CA LYS A 596 -24.37 26.25 6.14
C LYS A 596 -25.85 25.96 6.26
N VAL A 597 -26.21 25.00 7.10
CA VAL A 597 -27.62 24.76 7.49
C VAL A 597 -27.96 25.68 8.66
N VAL A 598 -28.95 26.56 8.47
CA VAL A 598 -29.34 27.61 9.43
C VAL A 598 -30.73 27.41 10.04
N ALA A 599 -31.48 26.43 9.55
CA ALA A 599 -32.70 25.93 10.18
C ALA A 599 -32.95 24.48 9.74
N TYR A 600 -33.49 23.66 10.63
CA TYR A 600 -33.91 22.28 10.35
C TYR A 600 -35.17 21.95 11.15
N ASN A 601 -36.19 21.38 10.49
CA ASN A 601 -37.38 20.87 11.14
C ASN A 601 -37.91 19.62 10.40
N LYS A 602 -38.00 18.50 11.11
CA LYS A 602 -38.43 17.21 10.55
C LYS A 602 -39.95 17.11 10.34
N LYS A 603 -40.74 17.88 11.09
CA LYS A 603 -42.21 17.69 11.20
C LYS A 603 -43.01 18.76 10.45
N GLU A 604 -42.49 19.98 10.41
CA GLU A 604 -43.20 21.13 9.82
C GLU A 604 -42.43 21.65 8.61
N GLN A 605 -43.14 21.86 7.51
CA GLN A 605 -42.59 22.54 6.33
C GLN A 605 -42.78 24.04 6.51
N GLU A 606 -41.69 24.78 6.49
CA GLU A 606 -41.71 26.23 6.47
C GLU A 606 -41.51 26.75 5.04
N SER A 607 -42.17 27.86 4.68
CA SER A 607 -42.13 28.40 3.32
C SER A 607 -40.74 28.87 2.84
N ASN A 608 -39.81 29.07 3.77
CA ASN A 608 -38.43 29.49 3.53
C ASN A 608 -37.44 28.31 3.41
N PHE A 609 -37.87 27.07 3.65
CA PHE A 609 -37.00 25.91 3.48
C PHE A 609 -36.67 25.69 2.01
N ASN A 610 -35.39 25.55 1.71
CA ASN A 610 -34.83 25.46 0.36
C ASN A 610 -34.03 24.18 0.11
N GLY A 611 -33.93 23.29 1.11
CA GLY A 611 -33.22 22.03 0.96
C GLY A 611 -33.82 20.88 1.77
N TYR A 612 -33.32 19.69 1.49
CA TYR A 612 -33.66 18.46 2.17
C TYR A 612 -32.38 17.70 2.57
N GLU A 613 -32.36 17.16 3.80
CA GLU A 613 -31.28 16.33 4.32
C GLU A 613 -31.27 14.95 3.65
N ALA A 614 -30.21 14.63 2.91
CA ALA A 614 -30.18 13.47 2.00
C ALA A 614 -29.57 12.19 2.62
N GLY A 615 -29.69 11.97 3.92
CA GLY A 615 -29.35 10.70 4.60
C GLY A 615 -27.86 10.32 4.56
N THR A 616 -26.96 11.25 4.25
CA THR A 616 -25.51 11.03 4.26
C THR A 616 -24.80 12.22 4.87
N SER A 617 -24.07 11.97 5.95
CA SER A 617 -23.33 13.00 6.68
C SER A 617 -21.94 12.52 7.08
N VAL A 618 -20.95 13.42 7.09
CA VAL A 618 -19.62 13.17 7.67
C VAL A 618 -19.56 13.84 9.03
N ILE A 619 -19.15 13.10 10.05
CA ILE A 619 -19.31 13.46 11.46
C ILE A 619 -18.01 13.26 12.21
N LYS A 620 -17.67 14.19 13.11
CA LYS A 620 -16.64 13.98 14.13
C LYS A 620 -17.23 13.38 15.40
N LYS A 621 -16.56 12.36 15.93
CA LYS A 621 -16.92 11.67 17.18
C LYS A 621 -17.10 12.62 18.37
N SER A 622 -16.35 13.72 18.42
CA SER A 622 -16.47 14.74 19.47
C SER A 622 -17.88 15.32 19.62
N LEU A 623 -18.74 15.25 18.59
CA LEU A 623 -20.16 15.61 18.71
C LEU A 623 -20.94 14.66 19.61
N ILE A 624 -20.64 13.36 19.52
CA ILE A 624 -21.22 12.33 20.40
C ILE A 624 -20.73 12.56 21.83
N ASP A 625 -19.45 12.86 22.03
CA ASP A 625 -18.90 13.11 23.36
C ASP A 625 -19.51 14.37 24.01
N THR A 626 -19.81 15.40 23.20
CA THR A 626 -20.32 16.68 23.70
C THR A 626 -21.83 16.67 23.95
N TYR A 627 -22.60 16.08 23.04
CA TYR A 627 -24.07 16.19 23.05
C TYR A 627 -24.79 14.88 23.34
N GLY A 628 -24.08 13.76 23.30
CA GLY A 628 -24.62 12.44 23.59
C GLY A 628 -25.01 12.27 25.04
N LYS A 629 -25.97 11.37 25.27
CA LYS A 629 -26.50 11.05 26.59
C LYS A 629 -27.04 9.64 26.62
N GLU A 630 -27.06 9.06 27.81
CA GLU A 630 -27.70 7.76 28.05
C GLU A 630 -29.22 7.83 27.82
N GLY A 631 -29.79 6.68 27.46
CA GLY A 631 -31.22 6.51 27.24
C GLY A 631 -31.69 6.95 25.86
N LYS A 632 -33.02 7.12 25.73
CA LYS A 632 -33.69 7.29 24.44
C LYS A 632 -33.65 8.73 23.92
N TRP A 633 -33.09 8.95 22.73
CA TRP A 633 -33.14 10.24 22.02
C TRP A 633 -32.88 10.11 20.51
N SER A 634 -33.38 11.08 19.73
CA SER A 634 -33.16 11.17 18.27
C SER A 634 -32.00 12.11 17.96
N TRP A 635 -31.09 11.63 17.10
CA TRP A 635 -29.98 12.39 16.54
C TRP A 635 -30.49 13.64 15.81
N GLU A 636 -31.41 13.46 14.87
CA GLU A 636 -31.89 14.52 13.98
C GLU A 636 -32.67 15.60 14.74
N GLU A 637 -33.48 15.21 15.74
CA GLU A 637 -34.25 16.17 16.55
C GLU A 637 -33.39 16.88 17.61
N THR A 638 -32.19 16.39 17.90
CA THR A 638 -31.32 16.96 18.95
C THR A 638 -30.14 17.73 18.37
N ILE A 639 -29.39 17.13 17.46
CA ILE A 639 -28.12 17.66 16.96
C ILE A 639 -28.34 18.73 15.91
N TYR A 640 -29.21 18.47 14.93
CA TYR A 640 -29.39 19.41 13.82
C TYR A 640 -29.89 20.79 14.28
N PRO A 641 -30.89 20.90 15.18
CA PRO A 641 -31.29 22.20 15.71
C PRO A 641 -30.21 22.87 16.56
N LYS A 642 -29.44 22.10 17.35
CA LYS A 642 -28.38 22.63 18.22
C LYS A 642 -27.18 23.18 17.46
N LEU A 643 -26.85 22.59 16.32
CA LEU A 643 -25.73 23.00 15.46
C LEU A 643 -26.19 23.94 14.33
N SER A 644 -27.36 24.54 14.44
CA SER A 644 -27.85 25.48 13.44
C SER A 644 -26.86 26.64 13.25
N GLY A 645 -26.44 26.90 12.02
CA GLY A 645 -25.39 27.87 11.68
C GLY A 645 -23.95 27.35 11.84
N GLU A 646 -23.77 26.09 12.26
CA GLU A 646 -22.48 25.42 12.40
C GLU A 646 -22.34 24.21 11.47
N ILE A 647 -23.45 23.57 11.08
CA ILE A 647 -23.46 22.47 10.11
C ILE A 647 -23.06 23.00 8.74
N VAL A 648 -22.01 22.42 8.15
CA VAL A 648 -21.62 22.72 6.77
C VAL A 648 -22.52 21.94 5.81
N ALA A 649 -23.14 22.66 4.87
CA ALA A 649 -24.00 22.09 3.85
C ALA A 649 -23.17 21.73 2.61
N TYR A 650 -23.20 20.44 2.23
CA TYR A 650 -22.64 19.95 0.97
C TYR A 650 -23.78 19.72 -0.03
N ILE A 651 -23.89 20.58 -1.03
CA ILE A 651 -24.97 20.52 -2.01
C ILE A 651 -24.71 19.40 -3.03
N ASP A 652 -25.60 18.41 -3.05
CA ASP A 652 -25.57 17.31 -4.02
C ASP A 652 -27.01 16.91 -4.39
N ASN A 653 -27.32 17.00 -5.69
CA ASN A 653 -28.65 16.68 -6.24
C ASN A 653 -28.72 15.25 -6.81
N THR A 654 -27.76 14.38 -6.47
CA THR A 654 -27.86 12.94 -6.75
C THR A 654 -29.16 12.42 -6.14
N LYS A 655 -29.86 11.56 -6.88
CA LYS A 655 -31.18 11.10 -6.44
C LYS A 655 -31.05 10.21 -5.20
N PHE A 656 -31.65 10.69 -4.12
CA PHE A 656 -31.85 9.99 -2.86
C PHE A 656 -33.06 9.05 -2.96
N TRP A 657 -32.93 7.84 -2.42
CA TRP A 657 -34.01 6.85 -2.38
C TRP A 657 -34.21 6.34 -0.96
N ASP A 658 -35.36 6.60 -0.35
CA ASP A 658 -35.78 5.93 0.88
C ASP A 658 -36.78 4.82 0.57
N MET A 659 -36.78 3.74 1.33
CA MET A 659 -37.80 2.69 1.22
C MET A 659 -38.85 2.76 2.32
N GLY A 660 -39.06 3.94 2.92
CA GLY A 660 -39.87 4.10 4.13
C GLY A 660 -41.36 3.77 3.99
N THR A 661 -41.87 3.55 2.77
CA THR A 661 -43.26 3.17 2.47
C THR A 661 -43.32 2.17 1.30
N PRO A 662 -44.43 1.41 1.13
CA PRO A 662 -44.55 0.44 0.02
C PRO A 662 -44.41 1.07 -1.39
N ASP A 663 -44.93 2.28 -1.60
CA ASP A 663 -44.79 3.00 -2.87
C ASP A 663 -43.32 3.33 -3.17
N ARG A 664 -42.58 3.79 -2.15
CA ARG A 664 -41.17 4.14 -2.31
C ARG A 664 -40.27 2.91 -2.47
N LEU A 665 -40.57 1.82 -1.78
CA LEU A 665 -39.94 0.52 -1.99
C LEU A 665 -40.10 0.07 -3.46
N SER A 666 -41.31 0.11 -4.02
CA SER A 666 -41.54 -0.26 -5.42
C SER A 666 -40.80 0.65 -6.42
N LYS A 667 -40.66 1.95 -6.10
CA LYS A 667 -39.85 2.88 -6.91
C LYS A 667 -38.37 2.54 -6.86
N LEU A 668 -37.85 2.14 -5.70
CA LEU A 668 -36.46 1.73 -5.52
C LEU A 668 -36.15 0.40 -6.24
N GLU A 669 -37.06 -0.58 -6.18
CA GLU A 669 -36.94 -1.83 -6.95
C GLU A 669 -36.79 -1.54 -8.45
N LYS A 670 -37.67 -0.71 -9.01
CA LYS A 670 -37.60 -0.29 -10.42
C LYS A 670 -36.29 0.43 -10.76
N PHE A 671 -35.71 1.17 -9.83
CA PHE A 671 -34.41 1.82 -10.05
C PHE A 671 -33.30 0.78 -10.27
N PHE A 672 -33.26 -0.25 -9.43
CA PHE A 672 -32.28 -1.34 -9.55
C PHE A 672 -32.54 -2.27 -10.75
N GLU A 673 -33.80 -2.53 -11.12
CA GLU A 673 -34.14 -3.31 -12.33
C GLU A 673 -33.62 -2.68 -13.62
N ASN A 674 -33.61 -1.36 -13.70
CA ASN A 674 -33.20 -0.62 -14.89
C ASN A 674 -31.67 -0.55 -15.09
N GLY A 675 -30.87 -1.21 -14.25
CA GLY A 675 -29.42 -1.38 -14.43
C GLY A 675 -28.60 -0.08 -14.42
N ARG A 676 -29.10 0.99 -13.80
CA ARG A 676 -28.42 2.30 -13.72
C ARG A 676 -27.59 2.46 -12.43
N VAL A 677 -26.79 1.45 -12.08
CA VAL A 677 -25.86 1.52 -10.95
C VAL A 677 -24.44 1.30 -11.45
#